data_AF-A0A7C2GYI5-F1
#
_entry.id   AF-A0A7C2GYI5-F1
#
_cell.length_a   1.000
_cell.length_b   1.000
_cell.length_c   1.000
_cell.angle_alpha   90.00
_cell.angle_beta   90.00
_cell.angle_gamma   90.00
#
_symmetry.space_group_name_H-M   'P 1'
#
loop_
_entity.id
_entity.type
_entity.pdbx_description
1 polymer ?
#
loop_
_entity_poly.entity_id
_entity_poly.type
_entity_poly.pdbx_seq_one_letter_code
_entity_poly.pdbx_strand_id
1 'polypeptide(L)'
;MSDQTLTTEIKESDLIFLEKELEREKKPFSLEEMAERLVFMKTADQRQQVVYRYDPACRYEVGDLIYKEYDEHLPIGNKQTEYFQGAVVLKVVKKTYFPSYNSEILEVDYTGGGPFRRYIDYMKKKNSPVLLPSNVDGAGKTPELIRADEDPRQTTLPITEKDLKAIIRNLKTALLKSPKFFTWKDRWQLVANQIIISEEKVKEIENFLHEAGKSQSTEEIVRRFFQIEPNQPLFELYCLSLNYVLEKKYKKEFILVSVEGWGKWLLKSILNSWLEGLPLAVEPVKMPQIEIKEKPQLSLCNQFPYKTYLTWREILSGAVKIPRSLHRELGSSREFLFVDPEEGQSFTAYFYPQLSLFLGFRDYFEENAIPQGTSLTLEKKGPELFHCRIKRGKKRIAAIKLSYDPKTDRLIDQGEELSTLTTPNKILYLERETLAKLFSLYPQRDELDLHGLLALIYKNFGEGQISFSLHYLRAYHLVDILKPTTPEDVETILLNSPEFSASEKGKGIFTYREPIAPSAEIIITPPVVPPLIQPTPSEERPPAEKEERLRPEVSPEHEEAEARPRAEAARRETEPRPPAVEIIPPPVKEKVPRKPKIRPELERLPRARKSERKVIEERIEFEESEQEALIAIKAKEEVAAEEVAAAAEKKEKPAEEIKPPVVSEKPTFSLFAEKLKSALEKKEKGKK
;
A
#
# COMPACT_ATOMS: atom_id res chain seq x y z
N MET A 1 -21.90 11.02 -53.54
CA MET A 1 -22.84 11.01 -52.41
C MET A 1 -22.02 10.85 -51.15
N SER A 2 -22.15 11.77 -50.21
CA SER A 2 -21.34 11.88 -49.00
C SER A 2 -21.32 10.59 -48.19
N ASP A 3 -20.12 10.14 -47.80
CA ASP A 3 -19.90 9.15 -46.75
C ASP A 3 -20.62 9.61 -45.48
N GLN A 4 -21.82 9.08 -45.25
CA GLN A 4 -22.60 9.33 -44.03
C GLN A 4 -22.03 8.47 -42.89
N THR A 5 -20.81 8.78 -42.49
CA THR A 5 -20.24 8.33 -41.22
C THR A 5 -20.93 9.07 -40.09
N LEU A 6 -21.35 8.36 -39.04
CA LEU A 6 -21.93 8.98 -37.86
C LEU A 6 -20.92 9.97 -37.27
N THR A 7 -21.29 11.25 -37.20
CA THR A 7 -20.40 12.27 -36.63
C THR A 7 -20.36 12.11 -35.12
N THR A 8 -19.17 11.88 -34.56
CA THR A 8 -18.92 11.82 -33.11
C THR A 8 -18.91 13.20 -32.45
N GLU A 9 -19.02 14.26 -33.24
CA GLU A 9 -19.18 15.65 -32.79
C GLU A 9 -20.58 15.87 -32.18
N ILE A 10 -20.62 16.72 -31.16
CA ILE A 10 -21.84 17.12 -30.45
C ILE A 10 -22.24 18.51 -30.92
N LYS A 11 -23.42 18.59 -31.55
CA LYS A 11 -24.04 19.81 -32.07
C LYS A 11 -25.07 20.35 -31.08
N GLU A 12 -25.50 21.59 -31.25
CA GLU A 12 -26.53 22.19 -30.40
C GLU A 12 -27.86 21.42 -30.46
N SER A 13 -28.24 20.89 -31.64
CA SER A 13 -29.42 20.04 -31.81
C SER A 13 -29.38 18.77 -30.95
N ASP A 14 -28.19 18.23 -30.71
CA ASP A 14 -27.98 17.05 -29.88
C ASP A 14 -28.26 17.37 -28.41
N LEU A 15 -27.84 18.55 -27.94
CA LEU A 15 -28.12 19.03 -26.59
C LEU A 15 -29.61 19.29 -26.39
N ILE A 16 -30.27 19.95 -27.35
CA ILE A 16 -31.73 20.20 -27.30
C ILE A 16 -32.52 18.89 -27.23
N PHE A 17 -32.08 17.84 -27.95
CA PHE A 17 -32.69 16.52 -27.84
C PHE A 17 -32.58 15.96 -26.42
N LEU A 18 -31.38 16.00 -25.83
CA LEU A 18 -31.14 15.52 -24.47
C LEU A 18 -31.87 16.35 -23.41
N GLU A 19 -32.06 17.65 -23.63
CA GLU A 19 -32.90 18.51 -22.78
C GLU A 19 -34.33 17.96 -22.72
N LYS A 20 -34.94 17.66 -23.88
CA LYS A 20 -36.31 17.12 -23.92
C LYS A 20 -36.44 15.76 -23.24
N GLU A 21 -35.44 14.90 -23.39
CA GLU A 21 -35.41 13.58 -22.74
C GLU A 21 -35.36 13.71 -21.21
N LEU A 22 -34.48 14.58 -20.70
CA LEU A 22 -34.33 14.85 -19.27
C LEU A 22 -35.51 15.63 -18.67
N GLU A 23 -36.19 16.46 -19.47
CA GLU A 23 -37.42 17.13 -19.06
C GLU A 23 -38.57 16.13 -18.87
N ARG A 24 -38.64 15.12 -19.73
CA ARG A 24 -39.65 14.06 -19.69
C ARG A 24 -39.42 13.08 -18.54
N GLU A 25 -38.20 12.61 -18.37
CA GLU A 25 -37.81 11.69 -17.30
C GLU A 25 -37.16 12.48 -16.15
N LYS A 26 -37.92 12.76 -15.09
CA LYS A 26 -37.45 13.49 -13.88
C LYS A 26 -36.45 12.69 -13.01
N LYS A 27 -35.59 11.90 -13.64
CA LYS A 27 -34.50 11.15 -13.01
C LYS A 27 -33.16 11.51 -13.65
N PRO A 28 -32.05 11.48 -12.92
CA PRO A 28 -30.73 11.66 -13.52
C PRO A 28 -30.37 10.54 -14.50
N PHE A 29 -29.59 10.86 -15.53
CA PHE A 29 -29.00 9.86 -16.44
C PHE A 29 -27.49 9.78 -16.30
N SER A 30 -26.92 8.61 -16.59
CA SER A 30 -25.48 8.45 -16.76
C SER A 30 -25.01 9.04 -18.10
N LEU A 31 -23.71 9.32 -18.25
CA LEU A 31 -23.19 9.76 -19.56
C LEU A 31 -23.33 8.68 -20.62
N GLU A 32 -23.22 7.42 -20.22
CA GLU A 32 -23.34 6.25 -21.08
C GLU A 32 -24.76 6.14 -21.61
N GLU A 33 -25.78 6.22 -20.74
CA GLU A 33 -27.19 6.20 -21.13
C GLU A 33 -27.54 7.36 -22.07
N MET A 34 -27.06 8.58 -21.77
CA MET A 34 -27.30 9.74 -22.63
C MET A 34 -26.61 9.58 -23.99
N ALA A 35 -25.39 9.03 -24.02
CA ALA A 35 -24.67 8.78 -25.27
C ALA A 35 -25.38 7.71 -26.11
N GLU A 36 -25.87 6.63 -25.51
CA GLU A 36 -26.64 5.60 -26.22
C GLU A 36 -27.91 6.19 -26.85
N ARG A 37 -28.72 6.94 -26.07
CA ARG A 37 -29.91 7.63 -26.59
C ARG A 37 -29.56 8.58 -27.74
N LEU A 38 -28.46 9.32 -27.61
CA LEU A 38 -27.98 10.23 -28.64
C LEU A 38 -27.55 9.49 -29.91
N VAL A 39 -26.87 8.36 -29.77
CA VAL A 39 -26.47 7.51 -30.89
C VAL A 39 -27.70 6.98 -31.62
N PHE A 40 -28.71 6.52 -30.89
CA PHE A 40 -29.97 6.13 -31.50
C PHE A 40 -30.61 7.31 -32.25
N MET A 41 -30.68 8.50 -31.67
CA MET A 41 -31.24 9.66 -32.37
C MET A 41 -30.45 10.01 -33.64
N LYS A 42 -29.12 10.09 -33.57
CA LYS A 42 -28.25 10.44 -34.71
C LYS A 42 -28.27 9.40 -35.84
N THR A 43 -28.63 8.16 -35.55
CA THR A 43 -28.75 7.07 -36.54
C THR A 43 -30.19 6.74 -36.93
N ALA A 44 -31.17 7.55 -36.50
CA ALA A 44 -32.58 7.33 -36.79
C ALA A 44 -32.86 7.22 -38.31
N ASP A 45 -32.27 8.11 -39.11
CA ASP A 45 -32.44 8.10 -40.57
C ASP A 45 -31.92 6.82 -41.21
N GLN A 46 -30.83 6.24 -40.67
CA GLN A 46 -30.29 4.98 -41.16
C GLN A 46 -31.23 3.82 -40.85
N ARG A 47 -31.92 3.85 -39.70
CA ARG A 47 -32.87 2.80 -39.28
C ARG A 47 -34.19 2.81 -40.03
N GLN A 48 -34.54 3.93 -40.69
CA GLN A 48 -35.72 4.01 -41.55
C GLN A 48 -35.45 3.52 -42.98
N GLN A 49 -34.19 3.28 -43.34
CA GLN A 49 -33.83 2.74 -44.64
C GLN A 49 -34.32 1.30 -44.79
N VAL A 50 -34.90 1.02 -45.96
CA VAL A 50 -35.38 -0.30 -46.36
C VAL A 50 -34.21 -1.28 -46.36
N VAL A 51 -34.43 -2.46 -45.77
CA VAL A 51 -33.47 -3.55 -45.76
C VAL A 51 -34.08 -4.75 -46.45
N TYR A 52 -33.27 -5.39 -47.29
CA TYR A 52 -33.64 -6.54 -48.08
C TYR A 52 -33.04 -7.81 -47.48
N ARG A 53 -33.81 -8.90 -47.43
CA ARG A 53 -33.28 -10.21 -47.08
C ARG A 53 -32.33 -10.68 -48.19
N TYR A 54 -31.16 -11.18 -47.80
CA TYR A 54 -30.18 -11.69 -48.73
C TYR A 54 -30.64 -13.00 -49.39
N ASP A 55 -30.68 -13.01 -50.72
CA ASP A 55 -30.88 -14.18 -51.58
C ASP A 55 -29.93 -14.06 -52.79
N PRO A 56 -29.01 -15.02 -53.01
CA PRO A 56 -28.09 -15.01 -54.16
C PRO A 56 -28.79 -14.94 -55.53
N ALA A 57 -30.05 -15.36 -55.66
CA ALA A 57 -30.81 -15.29 -56.91
C ALA A 57 -31.42 -13.90 -57.18
N CYS A 58 -31.41 -13.00 -56.20
CA CYS A 58 -31.97 -11.66 -56.31
C CYS A 58 -30.96 -10.65 -56.82
N ARG A 59 -31.46 -9.53 -57.37
CA ARG A 59 -30.64 -8.41 -57.84
C ARG A 59 -30.65 -7.27 -56.82
N TYR A 60 -29.46 -6.80 -56.47
CA TYR A 60 -29.26 -5.66 -55.56
C TYR A 60 -28.48 -4.55 -56.25
N GLU A 61 -28.72 -3.30 -55.87
CA GLU A 61 -28.07 -2.11 -56.41
C GLU A 61 -27.09 -1.48 -55.40
N VAL A 62 -26.17 -0.67 -55.92
CA VAL A 62 -25.19 0.02 -55.07
C VAL A 62 -25.90 1.01 -54.16
N GLY A 63 -25.70 0.87 -52.85
CA GLY A 63 -26.40 1.60 -51.81
C GLY A 63 -27.46 0.79 -51.06
N ASP A 64 -27.89 -0.35 -51.59
CA ASP A 64 -28.87 -1.23 -50.93
C ASP A 64 -28.32 -1.78 -49.60
N LEU A 65 -29.25 -2.02 -48.67
CA LEU A 65 -28.97 -2.65 -47.39
C LEU A 65 -29.49 -4.09 -47.39
N ILE A 66 -28.62 -5.02 -47.01
CA ILE A 66 -28.84 -6.45 -47.11
C ILE A 66 -28.74 -7.09 -45.72
N TYR A 67 -29.81 -7.72 -45.27
CA TYR A 67 -29.85 -8.57 -44.09
C TYR A 67 -29.30 -9.96 -44.41
N LYS A 68 -28.29 -10.39 -43.65
CA LYS A 68 -27.73 -11.74 -43.74
C LYS A 68 -27.39 -12.29 -42.36
N GLU A 69 -27.76 -13.54 -42.13
CA GLU A 69 -27.36 -14.29 -40.94
C GLU A 69 -26.00 -14.97 -41.15
N TYR A 70 -25.21 -14.97 -40.08
CA TYR A 70 -23.89 -15.58 -40.04
C TYR A 70 -23.81 -16.49 -38.83
N ASP A 71 -23.20 -17.65 -39.04
CA ASP A 71 -22.89 -18.65 -38.02
C ASP A 71 -21.54 -19.27 -38.40
N GLU A 72 -20.46 -18.52 -38.19
CA GLU A 72 -19.11 -18.92 -38.60
C GLU A 72 -17.99 -18.27 -37.77
N HIS A 73 -16.77 -18.81 -37.90
CA HIS A 73 -15.57 -18.23 -37.30
C HIS A 73 -14.99 -17.14 -38.19
N LEU A 74 -15.07 -15.89 -37.72
CA LEU A 74 -14.59 -14.73 -38.45
C LEU A 74 -13.12 -14.41 -38.12
N PRO A 75 -12.22 -14.26 -39.12
CA PRO A 75 -10.85 -13.83 -38.88
C PRO A 75 -10.78 -12.33 -38.58
N ILE A 76 -10.45 -11.98 -37.34
CA ILE A 76 -10.31 -10.56 -36.91
C ILE A 76 -8.84 -10.12 -36.80
N GLY A 77 -7.90 -11.03 -37.07
CA GLY A 77 -6.46 -10.78 -37.05
C GLY A 77 -5.65 -11.91 -37.68
N ASN A 78 -4.33 -11.73 -37.83
CA ASN A 78 -3.46 -12.74 -38.48
C ASN A 78 -3.47 -14.13 -37.80
N LYS A 79 -3.83 -14.21 -36.51
CA LYS A 79 -3.91 -15.46 -35.72
C LYS A 79 -5.12 -15.50 -34.79
N GLN A 80 -6.08 -14.60 -34.98
CA GLN A 80 -7.25 -14.45 -34.11
C GLN A 80 -8.51 -14.66 -34.92
N THR A 81 -9.31 -15.63 -34.48
CA THR A 81 -10.64 -15.92 -34.99
C THR A 81 -11.62 -15.83 -33.82
N GLU A 82 -12.76 -15.18 -34.05
CA GLU A 82 -13.87 -15.11 -33.10
C GLU A 82 -15.07 -15.83 -33.74
N TYR A 83 -15.77 -16.65 -32.96
CA TYR A 83 -17.03 -17.24 -33.39
C TYR A 83 -18.10 -16.15 -33.37
N PHE A 84 -18.82 -15.98 -34.48
CA PHE A 84 -19.91 -15.03 -34.60
C PHE A 84 -21.18 -15.77 -35.02
N GLN A 85 -22.21 -15.62 -34.21
CA GLN A 85 -23.56 -16.10 -34.48
C GLN A 85 -24.52 -14.92 -34.35
N GLY A 86 -25.18 -14.55 -35.45
CA GLY A 86 -26.14 -13.44 -35.46
C GLY A 86 -26.40 -12.86 -36.85
N ALA A 87 -27.34 -11.92 -36.90
CA ALA A 87 -27.70 -11.21 -38.12
C ALA A 87 -26.96 -9.88 -38.25
N VAL A 88 -26.59 -9.52 -39.48
CA VAL A 88 -25.98 -8.23 -39.80
C VAL A 88 -26.68 -7.59 -41.00
N VAL A 89 -26.67 -6.26 -41.02
CA VAL A 89 -27.14 -5.46 -42.16
C VAL A 89 -25.93 -4.87 -42.88
N LEU A 90 -25.74 -5.29 -44.12
CA LEU A 90 -24.59 -4.98 -44.96
C LEU A 90 -24.99 -3.95 -46.01
N LYS A 91 -24.11 -2.99 -46.31
CA LYS A 91 -24.32 -2.00 -47.36
C LYS A 91 -23.58 -2.40 -48.62
N VAL A 92 -24.27 -2.42 -49.77
CA VAL A 92 -23.64 -2.66 -51.07
C VAL A 92 -22.84 -1.41 -51.46
N VAL A 93 -21.51 -1.55 -51.54
CA VAL A 93 -20.58 -0.46 -51.90
C VAL A 93 -20.23 -0.49 -53.37
N LYS A 94 -20.10 -1.68 -53.95
CA LYS A 94 -19.75 -1.85 -55.35
C LYS A 94 -20.39 -3.13 -55.89
N LYS A 95 -20.70 -3.11 -57.19
CA LYS A 95 -21.32 -4.21 -57.93
C LYS A 95 -20.52 -4.46 -59.19
N THR A 96 -20.09 -5.70 -59.42
CA THR A 96 -19.28 -6.10 -60.59
C THR A 96 -19.82 -7.40 -61.18
N TYR A 97 -20.07 -7.44 -62.48
CA TYR A 97 -20.49 -8.68 -63.15
C TYR A 97 -19.27 -9.54 -63.51
N PHE A 98 -19.33 -10.83 -63.18
CA PHE A 98 -18.27 -11.79 -63.49
C PHE A 98 -18.78 -12.86 -64.46
N PRO A 99 -18.41 -12.78 -65.76
CA PRO A 99 -18.87 -13.72 -66.78
C PRO A 99 -18.50 -15.18 -66.48
N SER A 100 -17.35 -15.42 -65.84
CA SER A 100 -16.87 -16.76 -65.49
C SER A 100 -17.75 -17.51 -64.49
N TYR A 101 -18.53 -16.77 -63.70
CA TYR A 101 -19.42 -17.31 -62.67
C TYR A 101 -20.89 -17.05 -62.98
N ASN A 102 -21.21 -16.50 -64.16
CA ASN A 102 -22.56 -16.09 -64.59
C ASN A 102 -23.36 -15.38 -63.47
N SER A 103 -22.70 -14.48 -62.73
CA SER A 103 -23.26 -13.83 -61.55
C SER A 103 -22.68 -12.43 -61.34
N GLU A 104 -23.47 -11.60 -60.66
CA GLU A 104 -23.03 -10.32 -60.13
C GLU A 104 -22.35 -10.57 -58.77
N ILE A 105 -21.24 -9.90 -58.49
CA ILE A 105 -20.56 -9.93 -57.21
C ILE A 105 -20.67 -8.57 -56.56
N LEU A 106 -21.23 -8.56 -55.35
CA LEU A 106 -21.41 -7.38 -54.51
C LEU A 106 -20.25 -7.27 -53.54
N GLU A 107 -19.56 -6.14 -53.54
CA GLU A 107 -18.70 -5.74 -52.44
C GLU A 107 -19.53 -5.03 -51.38
N VAL A 108 -19.44 -5.53 -50.15
CA VAL A 108 -20.27 -5.06 -49.05
C VAL A 108 -19.44 -4.51 -47.90
N ASP A 109 -20.02 -3.55 -47.18
CA ASP A 109 -19.46 -2.96 -45.96
C ASP A 109 -20.45 -3.09 -44.80
N TYR A 110 -19.94 -2.99 -43.58
CA TYR A 110 -20.73 -3.09 -42.36
C TYR A 110 -20.48 -1.88 -41.47
N THR A 111 -21.53 -1.09 -41.21
CA THR A 111 -21.42 0.15 -40.42
C THR A 111 -21.61 -0.06 -38.93
N GLY A 112 -22.09 -1.22 -38.49
CA GLY A 112 -22.30 -1.53 -37.08
C GLY A 112 -21.01 -1.78 -36.30
N GLY A 113 -21.15 -2.02 -34.98
CA GLY A 113 -20.04 -2.36 -34.08
C GLY A 113 -19.77 -3.85 -33.90
N GLY A 114 -18.91 -4.18 -32.95
CA GLY A 114 -18.70 -5.56 -32.47
C GLY A 114 -17.72 -6.41 -33.31
N PRO A 115 -17.72 -7.74 -33.11
CA PRO A 115 -16.80 -8.67 -33.76
C PRO A 115 -16.84 -8.61 -35.30
N PHE A 116 -18.03 -8.47 -35.87
CA PHE A 116 -18.22 -8.41 -37.32
C PHE A 116 -17.57 -7.16 -37.95
N ARG A 117 -17.57 -6.03 -37.24
CA ARG A 117 -16.85 -4.84 -37.70
C ARG A 117 -15.34 -5.04 -37.72
N ARG A 118 -14.79 -5.70 -36.69
CA ARG A 118 -13.36 -6.05 -36.63
C ARG A 118 -12.96 -6.96 -37.80
N TYR A 119 -13.86 -7.88 -38.19
CA TYR A 119 -13.69 -8.72 -39.38
C TYR A 119 -13.62 -7.89 -40.66
N ILE A 120 -14.59 -7.01 -40.92
CA ILE A 120 -14.57 -6.12 -42.10
C ILE A 120 -13.33 -5.23 -42.12
N ASP A 121 -12.94 -4.63 -40.99
CA ASP A 121 -11.75 -3.78 -40.89
C ASP A 121 -10.46 -4.57 -41.16
N TYR A 122 -10.37 -5.81 -40.67
CA TYR A 122 -9.25 -6.70 -40.96
C TYR A 122 -9.16 -7.08 -42.44
N MET A 123 -10.30 -7.42 -43.05
CA MET A 123 -10.42 -7.75 -44.47
C MET A 123 -10.01 -6.57 -45.35
N LYS A 124 -10.49 -5.36 -45.04
CA LYS A 124 -10.07 -4.10 -45.68
C LYS A 124 -8.56 -3.86 -45.53
N LYS A 125 -7.99 -4.07 -44.34
CA LYS A 125 -6.54 -3.93 -44.11
C LYS A 125 -5.70 -4.92 -44.95
N LYS A 126 -6.27 -6.07 -45.32
CA LYS A 126 -5.65 -7.07 -46.18
C LYS A 126 -5.88 -6.82 -47.68
N ASN A 127 -6.54 -5.72 -48.04
CA ASN A 127 -7.02 -5.46 -49.41
C ASN A 127 -7.88 -6.60 -49.98
N SER A 128 -8.62 -7.30 -49.11
CA SER A 128 -9.55 -8.35 -49.49
C SER A 128 -10.95 -7.89 -49.14
N PRO A 129 -11.77 -7.44 -50.11
CA PRO A 129 -13.14 -7.03 -49.83
C PRO A 129 -13.99 -8.23 -49.41
N VAL A 130 -15.04 -7.98 -48.62
CA VAL A 130 -16.07 -9.00 -48.36
C VAL A 130 -17.05 -8.98 -49.52
N LEU A 131 -17.24 -10.15 -50.12
CA LEU A 131 -17.98 -10.31 -51.36
C LEU A 131 -19.19 -11.22 -51.17
N LEU A 132 -20.33 -10.86 -51.76
CA LEU A 132 -21.53 -11.66 -51.81
C LEU A 132 -21.98 -11.86 -53.26
N PRO A 133 -22.28 -13.11 -53.70
CA PRO A 133 -22.88 -13.34 -55.01
C PRO A 133 -24.32 -12.81 -55.07
N SER A 134 -24.72 -12.36 -56.26
CA SER A 134 -26.02 -11.77 -56.57
C SER A 134 -26.41 -12.14 -58.00
N ASN A 135 -27.71 -12.19 -58.27
CA ASN A 135 -28.27 -12.51 -59.58
C ASN A 135 -27.61 -13.75 -60.24
N VAL A 136 -27.39 -14.81 -59.45
CA VAL A 136 -26.78 -16.05 -59.95
C VAL A 136 -27.65 -16.63 -61.07
N ASP A 137 -27.01 -16.99 -62.18
CA ASP A 137 -27.64 -17.48 -63.41
C ASP A 137 -28.59 -16.50 -64.11
N GLY A 138 -28.55 -15.21 -63.76
CA GLY A 138 -29.38 -14.19 -64.37
C GLY A 138 -30.87 -14.29 -64.01
N ALA A 139 -31.21 -14.95 -62.89
CA ALA A 139 -32.58 -15.18 -62.46
C ALA A 139 -33.43 -13.91 -62.26
N GLY A 140 -32.80 -12.76 -61.97
CA GLY A 140 -33.44 -11.45 -61.97
C GLY A 140 -34.55 -11.26 -60.93
N LYS A 141 -34.54 -12.01 -59.82
CA LYS A 141 -35.59 -11.92 -58.80
C LYS A 141 -35.51 -10.61 -58.02
N THR A 142 -36.67 -10.11 -57.58
CA THR A 142 -36.75 -8.95 -56.68
C THR A 142 -36.59 -9.42 -55.23
N PRO A 143 -35.71 -8.77 -54.44
CA PRO A 143 -35.45 -9.19 -53.07
C PRO A 143 -36.63 -8.90 -52.12
N GLU A 144 -36.82 -9.77 -51.14
CA GLU A 144 -37.84 -9.63 -50.09
C GLU A 144 -37.43 -8.54 -49.09
N LEU A 145 -38.38 -7.72 -48.62
CA LEU A 145 -38.13 -6.74 -47.55
C LEU A 145 -38.24 -7.43 -46.20
N ILE A 146 -37.26 -7.20 -45.32
CA ILE A 146 -37.40 -7.65 -43.92
C ILE A 146 -38.40 -6.76 -43.17
N ARG A 147 -39.01 -7.33 -42.14
CA ARG A 147 -39.88 -6.56 -41.24
C ARG A 147 -39.04 -5.76 -40.25
N ALA A 148 -39.62 -4.69 -39.70
CA ALA A 148 -38.92 -3.82 -38.75
C ALA A 148 -38.51 -4.54 -37.45
N ASP A 149 -39.28 -5.53 -37.01
CA ASP A 149 -38.98 -6.39 -35.85
C ASP A 149 -37.82 -7.38 -36.08
N GLU A 150 -37.47 -7.64 -37.34
CA GLU A 150 -36.34 -8.50 -37.73
C GLU A 150 -35.04 -7.71 -37.95
N ASP A 151 -35.09 -6.37 -38.01
CA ASP A 151 -33.92 -5.54 -38.27
C ASP A 151 -33.05 -5.38 -37.02
N PRO A 152 -31.83 -5.95 -36.98
CA PRO A 152 -30.97 -5.92 -35.80
C PRO A 152 -30.56 -4.49 -35.41
N ARG A 153 -30.65 -3.52 -36.32
CA ARG A 153 -30.32 -2.10 -36.04
C ARG A 153 -31.31 -1.43 -35.09
N GLN A 154 -32.47 -2.02 -34.86
CA GLN A 154 -33.46 -1.50 -33.90
C GLN A 154 -33.04 -1.77 -32.45
N THR A 155 -32.26 -2.82 -32.19
CA THR A 155 -31.88 -3.26 -30.85
C THR A 155 -30.38 -3.11 -30.58
N THR A 156 -29.54 -3.25 -31.60
CA THR A 156 -28.07 -3.14 -31.46
C THR A 156 -27.58 -1.72 -31.75
N LEU A 157 -26.59 -1.26 -30.97
CA LEU A 157 -25.96 0.04 -31.20
C LEU A 157 -25.21 0.02 -32.54
N PRO A 158 -25.59 0.88 -33.51
CA PRO A 158 -25.04 0.85 -34.87
C PRO A 158 -23.68 1.55 -34.98
N ILE A 159 -22.83 1.44 -33.95
CA ILE A 159 -21.53 2.12 -33.88
C ILE A 159 -20.46 1.27 -33.24
N THR A 160 -19.20 1.62 -33.47
CA THR A 160 -18.07 0.97 -32.80
C THR A 160 -17.93 1.43 -31.35
N GLU A 161 -17.34 0.57 -30.49
CA GLU A 161 -16.99 0.95 -29.11
C GLU A 161 -16.08 2.18 -29.04
N LYS A 162 -15.22 2.35 -30.06
CA LYS A 162 -14.30 3.50 -30.15
C LYS A 162 -15.10 4.79 -30.37
N ASP A 163 -16.08 4.76 -31.26
CA ASP A 163 -16.93 5.91 -31.55
C ASP A 163 -17.85 6.24 -30.37
N LEU A 164 -18.38 5.22 -29.68
CA LEU A 164 -19.17 5.41 -28.46
C LEU A 164 -18.35 6.12 -27.38
N LYS A 165 -17.11 5.66 -27.13
CA LYS A 165 -16.20 6.32 -26.18
C LYS A 165 -15.87 7.74 -26.59
N ALA A 166 -15.73 8.02 -27.89
CA ALA A 166 -15.52 9.37 -28.40
C ALA A 166 -16.75 10.26 -28.15
N ILE A 167 -17.95 9.74 -28.40
CA ILE A 167 -19.21 10.44 -28.14
C ILE A 167 -19.37 10.74 -26.65
N ILE A 168 -19.15 9.77 -25.75
CA ILE A 168 -19.21 9.99 -24.29
C ILE A 168 -18.26 11.12 -23.86
N ARG A 169 -17.02 11.11 -24.37
CA ARG A 169 -16.02 12.15 -24.05
C ARG A 169 -16.43 13.52 -24.58
N ASN A 170 -16.90 13.59 -25.82
CA ASN A 170 -17.32 14.84 -26.46
C ASN A 170 -18.59 15.38 -25.79
N LEU A 171 -19.54 14.51 -25.44
CA LEU A 171 -20.78 14.82 -24.74
C LEU A 171 -20.49 15.40 -23.37
N LYS A 172 -19.62 14.77 -22.58
CA LYS A 172 -19.18 15.31 -21.29
C LYS A 172 -18.65 16.74 -21.41
N THR A 173 -17.83 16.98 -22.44
CA THR A 173 -17.24 18.31 -22.68
C THR A 173 -18.30 19.33 -23.08
N ALA A 174 -19.28 18.94 -23.89
CA ALA A 174 -20.38 19.81 -24.31
C ALA A 174 -21.33 20.13 -23.15
N LEU A 175 -21.72 19.14 -22.36
CA LEU A 175 -22.59 19.32 -21.20
C LEU A 175 -21.97 20.22 -20.13
N LEU A 176 -20.67 20.06 -19.84
CA LEU A 176 -19.96 20.94 -18.88
C LEU A 176 -19.91 22.41 -19.30
N LYS A 177 -19.97 22.71 -20.60
CA LYS A 177 -19.98 24.08 -21.13
C LYS A 177 -21.38 24.70 -21.12
N SER A 178 -22.43 23.87 -21.08
CA SER A 178 -23.81 24.35 -21.10
C SER A 178 -24.29 24.68 -19.68
N PRO A 179 -24.81 25.90 -19.44
CA PRO A 179 -25.32 26.29 -18.12
C PRO A 179 -26.65 25.61 -17.77
N LYS A 180 -27.29 24.93 -18.73
CA LYS A 180 -28.59 24.27 -18.53
C LYS A 180 -28.49 22.94 -17.80
N PHE A 181 -27.31 22.36 -17.71
CA PHE A 181 -27.09 21.05 -17.10
C PHE A 181 -26.26 21.19 -15.83
N PHE A 182 -26.54 20.32 -14.87
CA PHE A 182 -25.72 20.14 -13.68
C PHE A 182 -25.42 18.66 -13.48
N THR A 183 -24.36 18.38 -12.73
CA THR A 183 -23.83 17.04 -12.59
C THR A 183 -23.22 16.80 -11.23
N TRP A 184 -23.27 15.55 -10.81
CA TRP A 184 -22.42 15.01 -9.77
C TRP A 184 -21.87 13.66 -10.25
N LYS A 185 -20.54 13.53 -10.28
CA LYS A 185 -19.83 12.38 -10.85
C LYS A 185 -20.24 12.10 -12.31
N ASP A 186 -20.92 10.98 -12.55
CA ASP A 186 -21.38 10.56 -13.87
C ASP A 186 -22.88 10.82 -14.10
N ARG A 187 -23.59 11.35 -13.09
CA ARG A 187 -25.03 11.58 -13.17
C ARG A 187 -25.33 13.01 -13.57
N TRP A 188 -26.26 13.18 -14.51
CA TRP A 188 -26.60 14.46 -15.15
C TRP A 188 -28.09 14.72 -15.11
N GLN A 189 -28.45 16.00 -14.97
CA GLN A 189 -29.82 16.47 -15.06
C GLN A 189 -29.86 17.98 -15.42
N LEU A 190 -31.02 18.48 -15.79
CA LEU A 190 -31.28 19.89 -16.09
C LEU A 190 -31.33 20.73 -14.82
N VAL A 191 -30.72 21.91 -14.85
CA VAL A 191 -30.77 22.90 -13.76
C VAL A 191 -32.22 23.30 -13.44
N ALA A 192 -33.10 23.34 -14.45
CA ALA A 192 -34.53 23.59 -14.25
C ALA A 192 -35.23 22.56 -13.36
N ASN A 193 -34.73 21.31 -13.33
CA ASN A 193 -35.23 20.23 -12.49
C ASN A 193 -34.49 20.15 -11.14
N GLN A 194 -33.49 21.00 -10.89
CA GLN A 194 -32.73 20.97 -9.65
C GLN A 194 -33.64 21.30 -8.47
N ILE A 195 -33.56 20.50 -7.41
CA ILE A 195 -34.29 20.76 -6.18
C ILE A 195 -33.53 21.79 -5.35
N ILE A 196 -34.25 22.84 -4.95
CA ILE A 196 -33.70 23.91 -4.11
C ILE A 196 -33.62 23.39 -2.68
N ILE A 197 -32.39 23.26 -2.18
CA ILE A 197 -32.11 22.87 -0.79
C ILE A 197 -31.84 24.16 0.00
N SER A 198 -32.66 24.42 1.01
CA SER A 198 -32.54 25.61 1.85
C SER A 198 -31.30 25.56 2.74
N GLU A 199 -30.76 26.71 3.11
CA GLU A 199 -29.61 26.79 4.02
C GLU A 199 -29.94 26.24 5.42
N GLU A 200 -31.18 26.41 5.87
CA GLU A 200 -31.68 25.83 7.13
C GLU A 200 -31.56 24.30 7.12
N LYS A 201 -31.94 23.65 6.01
CA LYS A 201 -31.81 22.21 5.87
C LYS A 201 -30.34 21.76 5.85
N VAL A 202 -29.45 22.52 5.23
CA VAL A 202 -28.02 22.22 5.25
C VAL A 202 -27.46 22.31 6.68
N LYS A 203 -27.87 23.31 7.47
CA LYS A 203 -27.48 23.43 8.88
C LYS A 203 -28.03 22.30 9.75
N GLU A 204 -29.26 21.86 9.51
CA GLU A 204 -29.82 20.67 10.17
C GLU A 204 -28.97 19.42 9.88
N ILE A 205 -28.54 19.23 8.63
CA ILE A 205 -27.67 18.12 8.22
C ILE A 205 -26.29 18.24 8.88
N GLU A 206 -25.71 19.44 8.92
CA GLU A 206 -24.43 19.71 9.59
C GLU A 206 -24.49 19.32 11.07
N ASN A 207 -25.50 19.79 11.81
CA ASN A 207 -25.68 19.45 13.21
C ASN A 207 -25.84 17.94 13.42
N PHE A 208 -26.59 17.27 12.54
CA PHE A 208 -26.73 15.82 12.60
C PHE A 208 -25.42 15.06 12.38
N LEU A 209 -24.60 15.48 11.41
CA LEU A 209 -23.28 14.86 11.22
C LEU A 209 -22.36 15.13 12.41
N HIS A 210 -22.45 16.32 13.01
CA HIS A 210 -21.73 16.68 14.22
C HIS A 210 -22.12 15.80 15.40
N GLU A 211 -23.42 15.59 15.65
CA GLU A 211 -23.93 14.71 16.70
C GLU A 211 -23.60 13.23 16.44
N ALA A 212 -23.66 12.79 15.18
CA ALA A 212 -23.37 11.41 14.82
C ALA A 212 -21.88 11.06 14.96
N GLY A 213 -20.98 12.04 14.77
CA GLY A 213 -19.53 11.84 14.84
C GLY A 213 -18.95 10.91 13.78
N LYS A 214 -19.73 10.57 12.74
CA LYS A 214 -19.35 9.62 11.69
C LYS A 214 -19.98 10.01 10.35
N SER A 215 -19.43 9.48 9.26
CA SER A 215 -19.94 9.75 7.93
C SER A 215 -21.35 9.17 7.73
N GLN A 216 -22.13 9.79 6.84
CA GLN A 216 -23.46 9.32 6.48
C GLN A 216 -23.63 9.31 4.97
N SER A 217 -24.37 8.33 4.47
CA SER A 217 -24.67 8.25 3.05
C SER A 217 -25.67 9.33 2.65
N THR A 218 -25.57 9.80 1.41
CA THR A 218 -26.52 10.77 0.84
C THR A 218 -27.95 10.24 0.89
N GLU A 219 -28.13 8.94 0.67
CA GLU A 219 -29.41 8.24 0.76
C GLU A 219 -30.03 8.39 2.14
N GLU A 220 -29.25 8.21 3.20
CA GLU A 220 -29.73 8.33 4.58
C GLU A 220 -30.10 9.77 4.91
N ILE A 221 -29.28 10.73 4.46
CA ILE A 221 -29.54 12.16 4.65
C ILE A 221 -30.83 12.56 3.91
N VAL A 222 -31.01 12.09 2.67
CA VAL A 222 -32.22 12.38 1.88
C VAL A 222 -33.47 11.81 2.57
N ARG A 223 -33.40 10.54 2.97
CA ARG A 223 -34.51 9.88 3.67
C ARG A 223 -34.88 10.62 4.96
N ARG A 224 -33.89 11.01 5.77
CA ARG A 224 -34.12 11.63 7.08
C ARG A 224 -34.63 13.06 7.01
N PHE A 225 -34.03 13.92 6.18
CA PHE A 225 -34.32 15.35 6.19
C PHE A 225 -35.39 15.78 5.18
N PHE A 226 -35.59 14.98 4.13
CA PHE A 226 -36.55 15.27 3.07
C PHE A 226 -37.71 14.26 3.03
N GLN A 227 -37.64 13.17 3.81
CA GLN A 227 -38.72 12.17 3.97
C GLN A 227 -39.08 11.46 2.65
N ILE A 228 -38.05 11.16 1.85
CA ILE A 228 -38.21 10.51 0.53
C ILE A 228 -37.49 9.18 0.54
N GLU A 229 -38.24 8.12 0.23
CA GLU A 229 -37.72 6.76 0.18
C GLU A 229 -37.09 6.42 -1.18
N PRO A 230 -36.13 5.46 -1.24
CA PRO A 230 -35.42 5.09 -2.47
C PRO A 230 -36.30 4.64 -3.64
N ASN A 231 -37.51 4.15 -3.36
CA ASN A 231 -38.47 3.71 -4.37
C ASN A 231 -39.31 4.86 -4.98
N GLN A 232 -39.18 6.08 -4.45
CA GLN A 232 -39.95 7.22 -4.94
C GLN A 232 -39.28 7.84 -6.18
N PRO A 233 -40.06 8.31 -7.18
CA PRO A 233 -39.52 8.81 -8.45
C PRO A 233 -38.54 9.98 -8.33
N LEU A 234 -38.66 10.81 -7.30
CA LEU A 234 -37.82 12.00 -7.10
C LEU A 234 -36.56 11.72 -6.27
N PHE A 235 -36.42 10.54 -5.67
CA PHE A 235 -35.33 10.24 -4.74
C PHE A 235 -33.96 10.52 -5.33
N GLU A 236 -33.69 10.00 -6.54
CA GLU A 236 -32.41 10.20 -7.22
C GLU A 236 -32.12 11.68 -7.51
N LEU A 237 -33.17 12.47 -7.78
CA LEU A 237 -33.05 13.90 -8.04
C LEU A 237 -32.69 14.67 -6.76
N TYR A 238 -33.23 14.27 -5.61
CA TYR A 238 -32.84 14.81 -4.30
C TYR A 238 -31.39 14.48 -3.98
N CYS A 239 -30.96 13.23 -4.18
CA CYS A 239 -29.57 12.82 -3.99
C CYS A 239 -28.61 13.63 -4.88
N LEU A 240 -28.92 13.75 -6.17
CA LEU A 240 -28.13 14.54 -7.11
C LEU A 240 -28.04 16.03 -6.70
N SER A 241 -29.18 16.63 -6.34
CA SER A 241 -29.25 18.04 -5.96
C SER A 241 -28.48 18.32 -4.66
N LEU A 242 -28.60 17.44 -3.67
CA LEU A 242 -27.88 17.54 -2.40
C LEU A 242 -26.37 17.43 -2.61
N ASN A 243 -25.92 16.40 -3.32
CA ASN A 243 -24.51 16.21 -3.63
C ASN A 243 -23.91 17.40 -4.37
N TYR A 244 -24.63 17.93 -5.36
CA TYR A 244 -24.19 19.11 -6.09
C TYR A 244 -24.03 20.33 -5.18
N VAL A 245 -25.00 20.58 -4.29
CA VAL A 245 -24.97 21.71 -3.35
C VAL A 245 -23.84 21.57 -2.34
N LEU A 246 -23.66 20.39 -1.75
CA LEU A 246 -22.57 20.13 -0.80
C LEU A 246 -21.18 20.29 -1.45
N GLU A 247 -20.99 19.79 -2.67
CA GLU A 247 -19.70 19.88 -3.36
C GLU A 247 -19.38 21.28 -3.92
N LYS A 248 -20.40 22.05 -4.32
CA LYS A 248 -20.20 23.37 -4.93
C LYS A 248 -20.23 24.51 -3.92
N LYS A 249 -21.25 24.55 -3.07
CA LYS A 249 -21.49 25.67 -2.14
C LYS A 249 -20.84 25.43 -0.77
N TYR A 250 -20.99 24.22 -0.21
CA TYR A 250 -20.57 23.90 1.16
C TYR A 250 -19.31 23.03 1.26
N LYS A 251 -18.44 23.14 0.26
CA LYS A 251 -17.20 22.35 0.18
C LYS A 251 -16.19 22.71 1.27
N LYS A 252 -16.39 23.78 2.04
CA LYS A 252 -15.48 24.17 3.12
C LYS A 252 -15.82 23.44 4.41
N GLU A 253 -17.08 23.12 4.61
CA GLU A 253 -17.63 22.47 5.80
C GLU A 253 -17.72 20.96 5.58
N PHE A 254 -18.28 20.54 4.45
CA PHE A 254 -18.50 19.14 4.11
C PHE A 254 -17.34 18.56 3.30
N ILE A 255 -17.11 17.26 3.49
CA ILE A 255 -16.17 16.48 2.72
C ILE A 255 -16.81 15.17 2.28
N LEU A 256 -16.68 14.88 0.98
CA LEU A 256 -17.05 13.59 0.42
C LEU A 256 -15.97 12.57 0.82
N VAL A 257 -16.35 11.57 1.59
CA VAL A 257 -15.43 10.54 2.09
C VAL A 257 -15.52 9.23 1.33
N SER A 258 -16.64 8.92 0.69
CA SER A 258 -16.80 7.74 -0.17
C SER A 258 -17.62 8.12 -1.40
N VAL A 259 -17.34 7.46 -2.53
CA VAL A 259 -18.06 7.66 -3.80
C VAL A 259 -19.02 6.52 -4.12
N GLU A 260 -19.10 5.51 -3.26
CA GLU A 260 -20.00 4.38 -3.42
C GLU A 260 -21.47 4.83 -3.29
N GLY A 261 -22.35 4.27 -4.13
CA GLY A 261 -23.76 4.67 -4.19
C GLY A 261 -23.94 6.15 -4.58
N TRP A 262 -24.69 6.90 -3.78
CA TRP A 262 -24.78 8.37 -3.86
C TRP A 262 -23.72 9.09 -3.01
N GLY A 263 -22.72 8.37 -2.54
CA GLY A 263 -21.60 8.89 -1.77
C GLY A 263 -21.89 9.06 -0.29
N LYS A 264 -20.82 9.23 0.49
CA LYS A 264 -20.90 9.52 1.92
C LYS A 264 -20.23 10.83 2.26
N TRP A 265 -20.85 11.56 3.17
CA TRP A 265 -20.41 12.88 3.62
C TRP A 265 -20.04 12.89 5.09
N LEU A 266 -19.03 13.68 5.42
CA LEU A 266 -18.60 13.98 6.78
C LEU A 266 -18.26 15.47 6.90
N LEU A 267 -18.13 15.99 8.11
CA LEU A 267 -17.62 17.35 8.35
C LEU A 267 -16.10 17.36 8.42
N LYS A 268 -15.50 18.39 7.81
CA LYS A 268 -14.04 18.60 7.87
C LYS A 268 -13.54 18.90 9.27
N SER A 269 -14.34 19.60 10.08
CA SER A 269 -14.03 19.89 11.48
C SER A 269 -13.84 18.60 12.28
N ILE A 270 -14.79 17.66 12.17
CA ILE A 270 -14.73 16.34 12.81
C ILE A 270 -13.49 15.58 12.33
N LEU A 271 -13.31 15.46 11.01
CA LEU A 271 -12.18 14.73 10.44
C LEU A 271 -10.83 15.31 10.92
N ASN A 272 -10.68 16.64 10.94
CA ASN A 272 -9.45 17.28 11.41
C ASN A 272 -9.26 17.13 12.94
N SER A 273 -10.33 17.15 13.73
CA SER A 273 -10.25 17.00 15.19
C SER A 273 -9.64 15.65 15.59
N TRP A 274 -9.81 14.61 14.76
CA TRP A 274 -9.22 13.29 15.03
C TRP A 274 -7.69 13.27 14.94
N LEU A 275 -7.07 14.28 14.31
CA LEU A 275 -5.61 14.42 14.25
C LEU A 275 -5.03 15.16 15.47
N GLU A 276 -5.87 15.83 16.26
CA GLU A 276 -5.40 16.64 17.39
C GLU A 276 -4.75 15.77 18.47
N GLY A 277 -3.56 16.18 18.91
CA GLY A 277 -2.81 15.48 19.94
C GLY A 277 -2.23 14.12 19.53
N LEU A 278 -2.27 13.74 18.25
CA LEU A 278 -1.68 12.48 17.79
C LEU A 278 -0.16 12.59 17.58
N PRO A 279 0.64 11.60 18.01
CA PRO A 279 2.08 11.60 17.79
C PRO A 279 2.51 11.62 16.32
N LEU A 280 1.65 11.15 15.41
CA LEU A 280 1.88 11.20 13.95
C LEU A 280 1.52 12.53 13.29
N ALA A 281 0.73 13.39 13.95
CA ALA A 281 0.32 14.68 13.39
C ALA A 281 1.34 15.80 13.69
N VAL A 282 2.37 15.51 14.48
CA VAL A 282 3.46 16.44 14.82
C VAL A 282 4.33 16.73 13.59
N GLU A 283 4.89 17.93 13.52
CA GLU A 283 5.83 18.30 12.47
C GLU A 283 7.02 17.33 12.42
N PRO A 284 7.36 16.79 11.23
CA PRO A 284 8.49 15.89 11.08
C PRO A 284 9.81 16.64 11.28
N VAL A 285 10.86 15.89 11.60
CA VAL A 285 12.23 16.43 11.66
C VAL A 285 12.61 17.10 10.34
N LYS A 286 13.35 18.21 10.44
CA LYS A 286 13.83 18.96 9.27
C LYS A 286 14.78 18.10 8.44
N MET A 287 14.51 18.06 7.14
CA MET A 287 15.41 17.45 6.16
C MET A 287 16.55 18.41 5.82
N PRO A 288 17.82 18.00 5.92
CA PRO A 288 18.95 18.79 5.45
C PRO A 288 18.92 18.95 3.92
N GLN A 289 19.59 20.00 3.42
CA GLN A 289 19.77 20.21 1.99
C GLN A 289 20.90 19.31 1.48
N ILE A 290 20.54 18.19 0.86
CA ILE A 290 21.49 17.22 0.29
C ILE A 290 21.19 16.97 -1.19
N GLU A 291 22.25 16.70 -1.97
CA GLU A 291 22.10 16.28 -3.36
C GLU A 291 21.67 14.81 -3.43
N ILE A 292 20.48 14.54 -3.96
CA ILE A 292 19.96 13.18 -4.11
C ILE A 292 20.53 12.56 -5.39
N LYS A 293 21.53 11.70 -5.24
CA LYS A 293 22.16 10.90 -6.31
C LYS A 293 21.52 9.53 -6.42
N GLU A 294 21.24 8.89 -5.28
CA GLU A 294 20.60 7.59 -5.18
C GLU A 294 19.20 7.70 -4.57
N LYS A 295 18.24 6.98 -5.16
CA LYS A 295 16.85 6.97 -4.70
C LYS A 295 16.62 5.83 -3.71
N PRO A 296 15.83 6.05 -2.65
CA PRO A 296 15.52 5.01 -1.65
C PRO A 296 14.71 3.86 -2.27
N GLN A 297 14.92 2.62 -1.80
CA GLN A 297 14.24 1.43 -2.32
C GLN A 297 12.74 1.46 -2.07
N LEU A 298 12.29 2.04 -0.94
CA LEU A 298 10.88 2.15 -0.59
C LEU A 298 10.07 3.00 -1.58
N SER A 299 10.72 3.92 -2.30
CA SER A 299 10.09 4.67 -3.40
C SER A 299 9.66 3.80 -4.59
N LEU A 300 10.03 2.52 -4.63
CA LEU A 300 9.66 1.59 -5.71
C LEU A 300 8.33 0.86 -5.45
N CYS A 301 7.76 0.94 -4.24
CA CYS A 301 6.47 0.31 -3.93
C CYS A 301 5.33 1.13 -4.55
N ASN A 302 4.83 0.70 -5.71
CA ASN A 302 3.82 1.44 -6.47
C ASN A 302 2.43 0.79 -6.46
N GLN A 303 2.25 -0.36 -5.80
CA GLN A 303 1.03 -1.14 -5.78
C GLN A 303 0.86 -1.91 -4.46
N PHE A 304 -0.38 -2.22 -4.08
CA PHE A 304 -0.65 -3.18 -3.02
C PHE A 304 -0.34 -4.63 -3.47
N PRO A 305 0.10 -5.54 -2.58
CA PRO A 305 0.09 -5.42 -1.11
C PRO A 305 1.23 -4.57 -0.55
N TYR A 306 0.91 -3.77 0.46
CA TYR A 306 1.88 -2.94 1.18
C TYR A 306 2.16 -3.57 2.56
N LYS A 307 3.43 -3.86 2.84
CA LYS A 307 3.89 -4.40 4.14
C LYS A 307 4.72 -3.33 4.85
N THR A 308 4.39 -3.05 6.10
CA THR A 308 5.11 -2.10 6.96
C THR A 308 5.35 -2.69 8.35
N TYR A 309 6.30 -2.10 9.07
CA TYR A 309 6.58 -2.42 10.48
C TYR A 309 6.16 -1.23 11.34
N LEU A 310 5.26 -1.48 12.29
CA LEU A 310 4.63 -0.41 13.05
C LEU A 310 5.60 0.23 14.05
N THR A 311 5.69 1.56 14.00
CA THR A 311 6.38 2.39 14.99
C THR A 311 5.53 2.62 16.23
N TRP A 312 6.16 3.11 17.31
CA TRP A 312 5.42 3.55 18.48
C TRP A 312 4.47 4.72 18.16
N ARG A 313 4.86 5.66 17.29
CA ARG A 313 3.99 6.77 16.90
C ARG A 313 2.76 6.29 16.14
N GLU A 314 2.90 5.30 15.25
CA GLU A 314 1.78 4.66 14.55
C GLU A 314 0.82 3.96 15.50
N ILE A 315 1.35 3.15 16.43
CA ILE A 315 0.54 2.41 17.40
C ILE A 315 -0.26 3.37 18.29
N LEU A 316 0.41 4.36 18.90
CA LEU A 316 -0.24 5.33 19.80
C LEU A 316 -1.21 6.27 19.07
N SER A 317 -0.97 6.54 17.80
CA SER A 317 -1.89 7.32 16.98
C SER A 317 -3.10 6.51 16.51
N GLY A 318 -3.06 5.17 16.56
CA GLY A 318 -4.07 4.33 15.92
C GLY A 318 -4.09 4.55 14.40
N ALA A 319 -2.92 4.75 13.81
CA ALA A 319 -2.76 5.13 12.41
C ALA A 319 -1.57 4.44 11.75
N VAL A 320 -1.59 4.37 10.42
CA VAL A 320 -0.58 3.70 9.60
C VAL A 320 -0.09 4.65 8.53
N LYS A 321 1.23 4.89 8.45
CA LYS A 321 1.81 5.71 7.37
C LYS A 321 1.76 4.94 6.04
N ILE A 322 1.55 5.66 4.96
CA ILE A 322 1.41 5.13 3.60
C ILE A 322 2.36 5.87 2.67
N PRO A 323 3.19 5.15 1.89
CA PRO A 323 4.05 5.76 0.89
C PRO A 323 3.28 6.60 -0.12
N ARG A 324 3.85 7.76 -0.48
CA ARG A 324 3.25 8.69 -1.46
C ARG A 324 3.00 8.05 -2.82
N SER A 325 3.83 7.06 -3.20
CA SER A 325 3.68 6.26 -4.42
C SER A 325 2.34 5.53 -4.51
N LEU A 326 1.71 5.18 -3.37
CA LEU A 326 0.41 4.49 -3.31
C LEU A 326 -0.79 5.44 -3.35
N HIS A 327 -0.60 6.76 -3.26
CA HIS A 327 -1.70 7.73 -3.22
C HIS A 327 -2.63 7.63 -4.44
N ARG A 328 -2.08 7.30 -5.62
CA ARG A 328 -2.88 7.14 -6.84
C ARG A 328 -3.93 6.05 -6.68
N GLU A 329 -3.62 4.97 -5.98
CA GLU A 329 -4.56 3.86 -5.75
C GLU A 329 -5.60 4.19 -4.68
N LEU A 330 -5.34 5.20 -3.85
CA LEU A 330 -6.23 5.65 -2.77
C LEU A 330 -7.07 6.87 -3.15
N GLY A 331 -6.78 7.55 -4.24
CA GLY A 331 -7.40 8.83 -4.61
C GLY A 331 -8.91 8.78 -4.89
N SER A 332 -9.52 7.60 -4.97
CA SER A 332 -10.96 7.43 -5.23
C SER A 332 -11.84 7.70 -4.01
N SER A 333 -11.31 7.48 -2.79
CA SER A 333 -12.08 7.56 -1.54
C SER A 333 -11.19 8.10 -0.40
N ARG A 334 -11.82 8.54 0.69
CA ARG A 334 -11.14 8.80 1.97
C ARG A 334 -11.55 7.80 3.03
N GLU A 335 -12.73 7.22 2.97
CA GLU A 335 -13.20 6.19 3.88
C GLU A 335 -12.96 4.81 3.28
N PHE A 336 -12.42 3.92 4.09
CA PHE A 336 -12.11 2.56 3.70
C PHE A 336 -12.53 1.59 4.79
N LEU A 337 -13.07 0.44 4.37
CA LEU A 337 -13.37 -0.68 5.24
C LEU A 337 -12.15 -1.59 5.31
N PHE A 338 -11.66 -1.83 6.52
CA PHE A 338 -10.60 -2.80 6.80
C PHE A 338 -11.22 -4.04 7.43
N VAL A 339 -10.77 -5.20 6.97
CA VAL A 339 -11.20 -6.51 7.48
C VAL A 339 -9.96 -7.32 7.84
N ASP A 340 -9.89 -7.81 9.08
CA ASP A 340 -8.95 -8.86 9.46
C ASP A 340 -9.55 -10.22 9.04
N PRO A 341 -9.01 -10.88 8.01
CA PRO A 341 -9.57 -12.13 7.51
C PRO A 341 -9.33 -13.32 8.47
N GLU A 342 -8.46 -13.19 9.47
CA GLU A 342 -8.20 -14.25 10.45
C GLU A 342 -9.22 -14.23 11.59
N GLU A 343 -9.61 -13.03 12.05
CA GLU A 343 -10.58 -12.86 13.14
C GLU A 343 -11.99 -12.51 12.67
N GLY A 344 -12.15 -12.09 11.41
CA GLY A 344 -13.42 -11.59 10.88
C GLY A 344 -13.80 -10.20 11.41
N GLN A 345 -12.92 -9.54 12.17
CA GLN A 345 -13.13 -8.19 12.65
C GLN A 345 -13.07 -7.19 11.50
N SER A 346 -13.98 -6.23 11.50
CA SER A 346 -13.97 -5.14 10.52
C SER A 346 -14.10 -3.79 11.19
N PHE A 347 -13.40 -2.80 10.65
CA PHE A 347 -13.40 -1.43 11.15
C PHE A 347 -13.19 -0.44 10.00
N THR A 348 -13.57 0.80 10.24
CA THR A 348 -13.44 1.87 9.25
C THR A 348 -12.19 2.69 9.52
N ALA A 349 -11.39 2.94 8.48
CA ALA A 349 -10.28 3.87 8.55
C ALA A 349 -10.37 4.94 7.47
N TYR A 350 -9.81 6.11 7.79
CA TYR A 350 -9.85 7.30 6.97
C TYR A 350 -8.45 7.65 6.46
N PHE A 351 -8.32 7.84 5.16
CA PHE A 351 -7.10 8.25 4.49
C PHE A 351 -6.95 9.77 4.52
N TYR A 352 -5.78 10.24 4.96
CA TYR A 352 -5.38 11.65 5.01
C TYR A 352 -4.26 11.89 3.99
N PRO A 353 -4.57 12.37 2.77
CA PRO A 353 -3.58 12.52 1.72
C PRO A 353 -2.45 13.51 2.05
N GLN A 354 -2.71 14.49 2.92
CA GLN A 354 -1.73 15.52 3.30
C GLN A 354 -0.65 14.95 4.22
N LEU A 355 -1.05 14.08 5.15
CA LEU A 355 -0.15 13.41 6.10
C LEU A 355 0.26 12.01 5.65
N SER A 356 -0.23 11.55 4.49
CA SER A 356 0.09 10.23 3.94
C SER A 356 -0.19 9.10 4.94
N LEU A 357 -1.37 9.09 5.59
CA LEU A 357 -1.71 8.07 6.60
C LEU A 357 -3.16 7.58 6.52
N PHE A 358 -3.41 6.38 7.03
CA PHE A 358 -4.73 5.93 7.45
C PHE A 358 -4.90 6.11 8.95
N LEU A 359 -6.06 6.60 9.39
CA LEU A 359 -6.44 6.73 10.80
C LEU A 359 -7.71 5.92 11.08
N GLY A 360 -7.75 5.19 12.19
CA GLY A 360 -8.89 4.33 12.55
C GLY A 360 -8.50 2.95 13.07
N PHE A 361 -7.21 2.72 13.30
CA PHE A 361 -6.67 1.46 13.81
C PHE A 361 -6.58 1.41 15.34
N ARG A 362 -7.01 2.46 16.07
CA ARG A 362 -6.82 2.54 17.53
C ARG A 362 -7.40 1.34 18.26
N ASP A 363 -8.70 1.12 18.12
CA ASP A 363 -9.40 0.02 18.81
C ASP A 363 -8.82 -1.33 18.37
N TYR A 364 -8.57 -1.50 17.07
CA TYR A 364 -7.93 -2.72 16.54
C TYR A 364 -6.54 -2.99 17.14
N PHE A 365 -5.72 -1.95 17.30
CA PHE A 365 -4.38 -2.07 17.89
C PHE A 365 -4.42 -2.34 19.40
N GLU A 366 -5.37 -1.73 20.11
CA GLU A 366 -5.58 -1.93 21.54
C GLU A 366 -6.08 -3.35 21.84
N GLU A 367 -7.09 -3.82 21.11
CA GLU A 367 -7.66 -5.17 21.27
C GLU A 367 -6.62 -6.28 20.97
N ASN A 368 -5.76 -6.06 19.98
CA ASN A 368 -4.70 -7.00 19.61
C ASN A 368 -3.38 -6.80 20.37
N ALA A 369 -3.34 -5.84 21.31
CA ALA A 369 -2.17 -5.47 22.10
C ALA A 369 -0.89 -5.42 21.26
N ILE A 370 -0.89 -4.58 20.21
CA ILE A 370 0.15 -4.56 19.18
C ILE A 370 1.47 -3.97 19.73
N PRO A 371 2.59 -4.73 19.72
CA PRO A 371 3.90 -4.20 20.05
C PRO A 371 4.56 -3.45 18.88
N GLN A 372 5.48 -2.53 19.19
CA GLN A 372 6.33 -1.89 18.19
C GLN A 372 7.16 -2.93 17.41
N GLY A 373 7.31 -2.71 16.10
CA GLY A 373 7.99 -3.65 15.20
C GLY A 373 7.08 -4.78 14.69
N THR A 374 5.78 -4.76 15.00
CA THR A 374 4.80 -5.67 14.41
C THR A 374 4.69 -5.42 12.91
N SER A 375 4.74 -6.51 12.13
CA SER A 375 4.46 -6.46 10.70
C SER A 375 2.96 -6.33 10.45
N LEU A 376 2.57 -5.29 9.73
CA LEU A 376 1.23 -5.08 9.20
C LEU A 376 1.26 -5.17 7.67
N THR A 377 0.36 -5.96 7.09
CA THR A 377 0.21 -6.08 5.63
C THR A 377 -1.18 -5.62 5.22
N LEU A 378 -1.24 -4.68 4.28
CA LEU A 378 -2.47 -4.13 3.71
C LEU A 378 -2.64 -4.65 2.29
N GLU A 379 -3.73 -5.37 2.03
CA GLU A 379 -4.10 -5.86 0.71
C GLU A 379 -5.39 -5.19 0.24
N LYS A 380 -5.35 -4.47 -0.89
CA LYS A 380 -6.56 -3.91 -1.50
C LYS A 380 -7.37 -5.02 -2.17
N LYS A 381 -8.65 -5.19 -1.81
CA LYS A 381 -9.57 -6.18 -2.39
C LYS A 381 -10.68 -5.57 -3.24
N GLY A 382 -10.99 -4.31 -3.00
CA GLY A 382 -11.96 -3.54 -3.77
C GLY A 382 -11.62 -2.06 -3.79
N PRO A 383 -12.48 -1.21 -4.38
CA PRO A 383 -12.27 0.24 -4.42
C PRO A 383 -12.07 0.86 -3.03
N GLU A 384 -12.88 0.42 -2.05
CA GLU A 384 -12.91 0.94 -0.68
C GLU A 384 -12.68 -0.16 0.38
N LEU A 385 -12.26 -1.36 -0.04
CA LEU A 385 -12.08 -2.53 0.83
C LEU A 385 -10.62 -2.98 0.90
N PHE A 386 -10.13 -3.12 2.14
CA PHE A 386 -8.81 -3.64 2.46
C PHE A 386 -8.90 -4.86 3.38
N HIS A 387 -8.02 -5.82 3.14
CA HIS A 387 -7.67 -6.81 4.15
C HIS A 387 -6.42 -6.33 4.89
N CYS A 388 -6.46 -6.27 6.22
CA CYS A 388 -5.29 -6.07 7.07
C CYS A 388 -4.87 -7.39 7.71
N ARG A 389 -3.56 -7.68 7.75
CA ARG A 389 -3.03 -8.85 8.44
C ARG A 389 -1.83 -8.48 9.30
N ILE A 390 -1.83 -8.98 10.52
CA ILE A 390 -0.72 -8.87 11.47
C ILE A 390 -0.06 -10.23 11.68
N LYS A 391 1.26 -10.25 11.94
CA LYS A 391 1.99 -11.50 12.21
C LYS A 391 1.73 -11.97 13.65
N ARG A 392 1.10 -13.12 13.81
CA ARG A 392 0.80 -13.75 15.12
C ARG A 392 1.65 -14.99 15.36
N GLY A 393 2.04 -15.20 16.62
CA GLY A 393 2.78 -16.36 17.10
C GLY A 393 1.92 -17.31 17.92
N LYS A 394 2.49 -18.46 18.28
CA LYS A 394 1.80 -19.48 19.12
C LYS A 394 1.93 -19.22 20.62
N LYS A 395 2.95 -18.45 21.03
CA LYS A 395 3.25 -18.16 22.44
C LYS A 395 2.95 -16.70 22.72
N ARG A 396 2.32 -16.43 23.86
CA ARG A 396 2.17 -15.05 24.35
C ARG A 396 3.52 -14.50 24.77
N ILE A 397 3.76 -13.24 24.47
CA ILE A 397 4.91 -12.47 24.93
C ILE A 397 4.42 -11.29 25.77
N ALA A 398 5.25 -10.84 26.71
CA ALA A 398 5.06 -9.56 27.38
C ALA A 398 5.65 -8.47 26.49
N ALA A 399 4.84 -7.47 26.16
CA ALA A 399 5.21 -6.33 25.34
C ALA A 399 5.08 -5.05 26.15
N ILE A 400 6.05 -4.16 26.05
CA ILE A 400 6.02 -2.84 26.70
C ILE A 400 4.84 -2.04 26.13
N LYS A 401 4.21 -1.19 26.95
CA LYS A 401 3.19 -0.23 26.52
C LYS A 401 3.64 1.19 26.88
N LEU A 402 3.76 2.04 25.86
CA LEU A 402 4.08 3.45 26.05
C LEU A 402 2.84 4.34 26.08
N SER A 403 3.02 5.55 26.58
CA SER A 403 2.07 6.66 26.48
C SER A 403 2.73 7.84 25.76
N TYR A 404 1.92 8.82 25.33
CA TYR A 404 2.40 10.00 24.60
C TYR A 404 1.91 11.28 25.29
N ASP A 405 2.81 12.24 25.48
CA ASP A 405 2.48 13.61 25.91
C ASP A 405 2.55 14.58 24.72
N PRO A 406 1.39 15.08 24.23
CA PRO A 406 1.33 16.03 23.12
C PRO A 406 1.98 17.38 23.41
N LYS A 407 2.07 17.80 24.68
CA LYS A 407 2.60 19.13 25.02
C LYS A 407 4.11 19.21 24.86
N THR A 408 4.80 18.13 25.21
CA THR A 408 6.27 18.05 25.15
C THR A 408 6.78 17.25 23.95
N ASP A 409 5.87 16.65 23.17
CA ASP A 409 6.17 15.66 22.12
C ASP A 409 7.11 14.56 22.64
N ARG A 410 6.73 13.88 23.73
CA ARG A 410 7.54 12.82 24.34
C ARG A 410 6.74 11.55 24.51
N LEU A 411 7.38 10.42 24.25
CA LEU A 411 6.89 9.11 24.64
C LEU A 411 7.33 8.83 26.07
N ILE A 412 6.43 8.23 26.85
CA ILE A 412 6.63 8.00 28.28
C ILE A 412 6.34 6.53 28.58
N ASP A 413 7.32 5.86 29.20
CA ASP A 413 7.15 4.53 29.76
C ASP A 413 6.60 4.64 31.19
N GLN A 414 5.43 4.05 31.42
CA GLN A 414 4.78 3.99 32.73
C GLN A 414 5.07 2.66 33.46
N GLY A 415 5.89 1.80 32.87
CA GLY A 415 6.21 0.46 33.37
C GLY A 415 5.16 -0.61 33.04
N GLU A 416 4.12 -0.27 32.26
CA GLU A 416 3.05 -1.17 31.87
C GLU A 416 3.51 -2.18 30.82
N GLU A 417 3.06 -3.44 30.97
CA GLU A 417 3.28 -4.51 30.00
C GLU A 417 1.97 -5.18 29.62
N LEU A 418 1.80 -5.47 28.35
CA LEU A 418 0.65 -6.16 27.78
C LEU A 418 1.05 -7.57 27.32
N SER A 419 0.18 -8.55 27.58
CA SER A 419 0.36 -9.91 27.10
C SER A 419 -0.27 -10.09 25.72
N THR A 420 0.54 -10.32 24.69
CA THR A 420 0.09 -10.38 23.29
C THR A 420 0.54 -11.65 22.57
N LEU A 421 -0.26 -12.12 21.60
CA LEU A 421 0.13 -13.17 20.65
C LEU A 421 0.82 -12.60 19.40
N THR A 422 0.82 -11.28 19.24
CA THR A 422 1.42 -10.59 18.10
C THR A 422 2.93 -10.62 18.22
N THR A 423 3.62 -11.04 17.17
CA THR A 423 5.09 -11.19 17.19
C THR A 423 5.76 -10.01 16.50
N PRO A 424 6.52 -9.16 17.22
CA PRO A 424 7.31 -8.09 16.62
C PRO A 424 8.53 -8.68 15.92
N ASN A 425 9.08 -7.92 14.97
CA ASN A 425 10.38 -8.24 14.38
C ASN A 425 11.48 -8.06 15.42
N LYS A 426 12.30 -9.10 15.64
CA LYS A 426 13.36 -9.11 16.67
C LYS A 426 14.36 -7.96 16.53
N ILE A 427 14.72 -7.58 15.31
CA ILE A 427 15.70 -6.51 15.03
C ILE A 427 15.07 -5.13 15.31
N LEU A 428 13.78 -4.98 15.04
CA LEU A 428 13.09 -3.69 15.14
C LEU A 428 12.49 -3.45 16.51
N TYR A 429 12.21 -4.48 17.30
CA TYR A 429 11.65 -4.36 18.64
C TYR A 429 12.58 -3.56 19.56
N LEU A 430 12.01 -2.63 20.32
CA LEU A 430 12.73 -1.77 21.26
C LEU A 430 12.49 -2.27 22.69
N GLU A 431 13.53 -2.85 23.29
CA GLU A 431 13.50 -3.26 24.69
C GLU A 431 13.58 -2.06 25.64
N ARG A 432 13.18 -2.27 26.90
CA ARG A 432 13.06 -1.20 27.91
C ARG A 432 14.38 -0.48 28.15
N GLU A 433 15.51 -1.21 28.14
CA GLU A 433 16.84 -0.63 28.28
C GLU A 433 17.20 0.30 27.11
N THR A 434 16.84 -0.11 25.88
CA THR A 434 17.04 0.72 24.68
C THR A 434 16.18 1.98 24.73
N LEU A 435 14.92 1.85 25.17
CA LEU A 435 14.00 2.98 25.35
C LEU A 435 14.49 3.96 26.43
N ALA A 436 14.96 3.46 27.57
CA ALA A 436 15.52 4.29 28.63
C ALA A 436 16.73 5.11 28.13
N LYS A 437 17.62 4.47 27.36
CA LYS A 437 18.75 5.16 26.72
C LYS A 437 18.26 6.21 25.71
N LEU A 438 17.26 5.91 24.87
CA LEU A 438 16.68 6.87 23.94
C LEU A 438 16.07 8.08 24.65
N PHE A 439 15.32 7.86 25.72
CA PHE A 439 14.69 8.94 26.47
C PHE A 439 15.72 9.88 27.10
N SER A 440 16.89 9.37 27.49
CA SER A 440 18.01 10.21 27.95
C SER A 440 18.53 11.19 26.89
N LEU A 441 18.29 10.92 25.60
CA LEU A 441 18.72 11.75 24.47
C LEU A 441 17.72 12.85 24.08
N TYR A 442 16.52 12.89 24.70
CA TYR A 442 15.52 13.93 24.42
C TYR A 442 16.07 15.38 24.50
N PRO A 443 16.93 15.76 25.45
CA PRO A 443 17.48 17.12 25.50
C PRO A 443 18.35 17.51 24.30
N GLN A 444 18.92 16.54 23.58
CA GLN A 444 19.85 16.79 22.47
C GLN A 444 19.14 16.91 21.11
N ARG A 445 17.83 16.61 21.03
CA ARG A 445 17.16 16.42 19.73
C ARG A 445 16.71 17.71 19.02
N ASP A 446 16.43 18.78 19.76
CA ASP A 446 15.61 19.88 19.22
C ASP A 446 16.37 20.78 18.25
N GLU A 447 17.70 20.80 18.33
CA GLU A 447 18.59 21.56 17.43
C GLU A 447 19.11 20.73 16.24
N LEU A 448 18.86 19.41 16.23
CA LEU A 448 19.39 18.51 15.22
C LEU A 448 18.40 18.32 14.05
N ASP A 449 18.94 18.35 12.83
CA ASP A 449 18.23 17.88 11.63
C ASP A 449 18.27 16.34 11.54
N LEU A 450 17.67 15.77 10.50
CA LEU A 450 17.63 14.31 10.35
C LEU A 450 19.04 13.68 10.25
N HIS A 451 20.01 14.35 9.62
CA HIS A 451 21.38 13.84 9.53
C HIS A 451 22.05 13.81 10.92
N GLY A 452 21.93 14.91 11.68
CA GLY A 452 22.44 14.99 13.05
C GLY A 452 21.81 13.96 13.98
N LEU A 453 20.49 13.75 13.89
CA LEU A 453 19.80 12.69 14.65
C LEU A 453 20.28 11.30 14.26
N LEU A 454 20.48 11.03 12.97
CA LEU A 454 21.02 9.73 12.52
C LEU A 454 22.44 9.51 13.04
N ALA A 455 23.31 10.51 12.96
CA ALA A 455 24.66 10.43 13.55
C ALA A 455 24.60 10.13 15.07
N LEU A 456 23.71 10.82 15.80
CA LEU A 456 23.50 10.57 17.24
C LEU A 456 23.03 9.14 17.52
N ILE A 457 22.09 8.62 16.73
CA ILE A 457 21.59 7.25 16.85
C ILE A 457 22.68 6.23 16.55
N TYR A 458 23.43 6.39 15.47
CA TYR A 458 24.50 5.44 15.13
C TYR A 458 25.59 5.38 16.20
N LYS A 459 26.02 6.51 16.75
CA LYS A 459 27.01 6.53 17.85
C LYS A 459 26.52 5.83 19.12
N ASN A 460 25.24 5.94 19.44
CA ASN A 460 24.68 5.41 20.69
C ASN A 460 24.21 3.96 20.60
N PHE A 461 23.75 3.53 19.42
CA PHE A 461 23.07 2.24 19.24
C PHE A 461 23.71 1.34 18.19
N GLY A 462 24.66 1.84 17.39
CA GLY A 462 25.33 1.03 16.39
C GLY A 462 26.35 0.07 16.99
N GLU A 463 26.49 -1.08 16.33
CA GLU A 463 27.48 -2.08 16.71
C GLU A 463 28.85 -1.69 16.14
N GLY A 464 29.87 -1.69 17.00
CA GLY A 464 31.28 -1.40 16.66
C GLY A 464 31.85 -0.23 17.46
N GLN A 465 33.17 -0.19 17.62
CA GLN A 465 33.86 0.87 18.38
C GLN A 465 34.32 2.06 17.50
N ILE A 466 34.58 1.82 16.21
CA ILE A 466 35.12 2.82 15.26
C ILE A 466 34.19 3.03 14.06
N SER A 467 33.51 1.96 13.62
CA SER A 467 32.48 2.00 12.58
C SER A 467 31.19 1.48 13.16
N PHE A 468 30.24 2.37 13.42
CA PHE A 468 28.96 2.03 14.00
C PHE A 468 28.03 1.48 12.92
N SER A 469 27.55 0.25 13.06
CA SER A 469 26.70 -0.41 12.07
C SER A 469 25.26 -0.58 12.56
N LEU A 470 24.28 -0.23 11.71
CA LEU A 470 22.85 -0.42 11.96
C LEU A 470 22.09 -0.68 10.66
N HIS A 471 21.01 -1.46 10.77
CA HIS A 471 20.02 -1.58 9.70
C HIS A 471 19.18 -0.30 9.59
N TYR A 472 18.93 0.20 8.38
CA TYR A 472 18.23 1.48 8.19
C TYR A 472 16.83 1.52 8.81
N LEU A 473 16.05 0.43 8.72
CA LEU A 473 14.74 0.34 9.40
C LEU A 473 14.88 0.44 10.92
N ARG A 474 15.94 -0.14 11.50
CA ARG A 474 16.19 -0.01 12.94
C ARG A 474 16.53 1.44 13.29
N ALA A 475 17.38 2.09 12.51
CA ALA A 475 17.66 3.52 12.66
C ALA A 475 16.38 4.37 12.54
N TYR A 476 15.50 4.08 11.58
CA TYR A 476 14.18 4.70 11.45
C TYR A 476 13.34 4.58 12.72
N HIS A 477 13.18 3.36 13.25
CA HIS A 477 12.41 3.13 14.48
C HIS A 477 13.02 3.85 15.70
N LEU A 478 14.35 3.97 15.78
CA LEU A 478 15.04 4.70 16.85
C LEU A 478 14.84 6.22 16.73
N VAL A 479 15.01 6.79 15.53
CA VAL A 479 14.82 8.21 15.27
C VAL A 479 13.36 8.63 15.48
N ASP A 480 12.40 7.81 15.05
CA ASP A 480 10.96 8.11 15.15
C ASP A 480 10.51 8.29 16.62
N ILE A 481 11.19 7.68 17.60
CA ILE A 481 10.95 7.94 19.03
C ILE A 481 11.36 9.37 19.43
N LEU A 482 12.46 9.86 18.87
CA LEU A 482 12.97 11.19 19.15
C LEU A 482 12.19 12.26 18.39
N LYS A 483 12.02 12.15 17.08
CA LYS A 483 11.24 13.07 16.25
C LYS A 483 10.56 12.28 15.13
N PRO A 484 9.33 12.65 14.71
CA PRO A 484 8.66 11.99 13.59
C PRO A 484 9.53 12.08 12.32
N THR A 485 9.67 10.97 11.61
CA THR A 485 10.37 10.91 10.32
C THR A 485 9.73 9.86 9.41
N THR A 486 10.25 9.62 8.20
CA THR A 486 9.80 8.53 7.32
C THR A 486 10.95 7.57 7.02
N PRO A 487 10.68 6.29 6.74
CA PRO A 487 11.74 5.36 6.38
C PRO A 487 12.39 5.74 5.03
N GLU A 488 11.65 6.37 4.12
CA GLU A 488 12.20 6.93 2.87
C GLU A 488 13.20 8.05 3.11
N ASP A 489 12.89 8.98 4.02
CA ASP A 489 13.78 10.10 4.35
C ASP A 489 15.06 9.60 5.01
N VAL A 490 14.95 8.64 5.96
CA VAL A 490 16.09 7.99 6.60
C VAL A 490 16.98 7.30 5.57
N GLU A 491 16.41 6.47 4.70
CA GLU A 491 17.17 5.78 3.65
C GLU A 491 17.83 6.78 2.69
N THR A 492 17.15 7.88 2.36
CA THR A 492 17.69 8.93 1.49
C THR A 492 18.92 9.60 2.09
N ILE A 493 18.91 9.94 3.38
CA ILE A 493 20.09 10.52 4.05
C ILE A 493 21.24 9.53 4.03
N LEU A 494 20.98 8.27 4.41
CA LEU A 494 22.01 7.23 4.53
C LEU A 494 22.68 6.90 3.19
N LEU A 495 21.96 6.98 2.07
CA LEU A 495 22.50 6.73 0.73
C LEU A 495 23.30 7.91 0.16
N ASN A 496 22.99 9.14 0.57
CA ASN A 496 23.48 10.35 -0.10
C ASN A 496 24.44 11.19 0.76
N SER A 497 24.75 10.74 1.97
CA SER A 497 25.65 11.44 2.90
C SER A 497 27.00 10.73 3.00
N PRO A 498 28.14 11.45 2.94
CA PRO A 498 29.46 10.85 2.84
C PRO A 498 29.92 10.10 4.11
N GLU A 499 29.35 10.40 5.27
CA GLU A 499 29.67 9.75 6.55
C GLU A 499 29.06 8.34 6.67
N PHE A 500 28.08 8.04 5.82
CA PHE A 500 27.37 6.77 5.81
C PHE A 500 27.76 5.95 4.58
N SER A 501 27.96 4.65 4.76
CA SER A 501 28.24 3.73 3.66
C SER A 501 27.39 2.47 3.78
N ALA A 502 26.78 2.07 2.67
CA ALA A 502 26.03 0.83 2.59
C ALA A 502 26.98 -0.37 2.69
N SER A 503 26.62 -1.36 3.49
CA SER A 503 27.39 -2.59 3.63
C SER A 503 27.15 -3.52 2.44
N GLU A 504 28.23 -4.00 1.82
CA GLU A 504 28.14 -5.04 0.78
C GLU A 504 27.71 -6.41 1.34
N LYS A 505 27.94 -6.65 2.64
CA LYS A 505 27.72 -7.95 3.28
C LYS A 505 26.27 -8.17 3.73
N GLY A 506 25.48 -7.11 3.90
CA GLY A 506 24.13 -7.19 4.42
C GLY A 506 23.23 -6.12 3.85
N LYS A 507 22.18 -6.55 3.15
CA LYS A 507 21.18 -5.67 2.55
C LYS A 507 20.54 -4.78 3.64
N GLY A 508 20.55 -3.48 3.41
CA GLY A 508 19.95 -2.48 4.32
C GLY A 508 20.81 -2.13 5.54
N ILE A 509 22.01 -2.69 5.69
CA ILE A 509 22.94 -2.31 6.76
C ILE A 509 23.80 -1.15 6.27
N PHE A 510 23.91 -0.11 7.09
CA PHE A 510 24.80 1.02 6.86
C PHE A 510 25.82 1.12 7.98
N THR A 511 26.99 1.65 7.66
CA THR A 511 28.03 2.01 8.63
C THR A 511 28.22 3.51 8.68
N TYR A 512 28.32 4.06 9.88
CA TYR A 512 28.66 5.46 10.13
C TYR A 512 30.13 5.56 10.57
N ARG A 513 30.86 6.52 10.00
CA ARG A 513 32.21 6.89 10.41
C ARG A 513 32.24 8.38 10.73
N GLU A 514 32.77 8.73 11.89
CA GLU A 514 32.93 10.13 12.24
C GLU A 514 33.87 10.82 11.23
N PRO A 515 33.51 12.02 10.74
CA PRO A 515 34.44 12.80 9.93
C PRO A 515 35.64 13.13 10.81
N ILE A 516 36.80 12.61 10.43
CA ILE A 516 38.08 12.94 11.08
C ILE A 516 38.28 14.44 10.86
N ALA A 517 38.16 15.25 11.91
CA ALA A 517 38.55 16.64 11.84
C ALA A 517 40.02 16.67 11.38
N PRO A 518 40.39 17.44 10.34
CA PRO A 518 41.78 17.56 9.95
C PRO A 518 42.54 18.14 11.15
N SER A 519 43.28 17.28 11.86
CA SER A 519 44.25 17.69 12.85
C SER A 519 45.17 18.68 12.16
N ALA A 520 45.25 19.89 12.72
CA ALA A 520 46.11 20.96 12.23
C ALA A 520 47.42 20.38 11.68
N GLU A 521 47.66 20.61 10.40
CA GLU A 521 48.94 20.32 9.77
C GLU A 521 50.02 20.87 10.70
N ILE A 522 50.80 19.96 11.30
CA ILE A 522 52.05 20.32 11.94
C ILE A 522 52.91 20.86 10.80
N ILE A 523 52.93 22.19 10.66
CA ILE A 523 53.90 22.89 9.84
C ILE A 523 55.26 22.58 10.47
N ILE A 524 55.95 21.57 9.94
CA ILE A 524 57.36 21.32 10.23
C ILE A 524 58.13 22.45 9.54
N THR A 525 58.40 23.54 10.24
CA THR A 525 59.39 24.52 9.82
C THR A 525 60.80 23.91 9.95
N PRO A 526 61.66 24.00 8.92
CA PRO A 526 63.04 23.51 9.00
C PRO A 526 63.92 24.39 9.90
N PRO A 527 65.04 23.87 10.43
CA PRO A 527 65.81 24.52 11.49
C PRO A 527 66.69 25.65 10.95
N VAL A 528 66.69 26.79 11.63
CA VAL A 528 67.65 27.88 11.41
C VAL A 528 68.72 27.84 12.50
N VAL A 529 69.97 27.82 12.06
CA VAL A 529 71.21 27.86 12.85
C VAL A 529 71.43 29.29 13.41
N PRO A 530 71.92 29.47 14.65
CA PRO A 530 71.90 30.76 15.37
C PRO A 530 73.15 31.63 15.13
N PRO A 531 73.14 32.91 15.56
CA PRO A 531 74.36 33.52 16.08
C PRO A 531 74.21 34.14 17.50
N LEU A 532 75.39 34.36 18.09
CA LEU A 532 75.70 34.67 19.48
C LEU A 532 75.26 36.06 19.98
N ILE A 533 74.65 36.05 21.18
CA ILE A 533 74.90 36.83 22.43
C ILE A 533 75.80 38.09 22.35
N GLN A 534 75.35 39.23 22.91
CA GLN A 534 75.91 39.94 24.10
C GLN A 534 75.07 41.20 24.52
N PRO A 535 75.19 41.72 25.76
CA PRO A 535 74.04 42.16 26.58
C PRO A 535 74.04 43.61 27.16
N THR A 536 72.84 44.05 27.61
CA THR A 536 72.47 45.00 28.72
C THR A 536 72.95 46.47 28.66
N PRO A 537 72.38 47.47 29.41
CA PRO A 537 71.60 47.35 30.68
C PRO A 537 70.41 48.33 30.95
N SER A 538 69.62 47.98 32.00
CA SER A 538 68.89 48.80 33.03
C SER A 538 67.86 49.84 32.58
N GLU A 539 66.76 50.20 33.29
CA GLU A 539 66.21 50.08 34.65
C GLU A 539 64.70 50.43 34.50
N GLU A 540 63.70 49.93 35.25
CA GLU A 540 63.31 50.31 36.62
C GLU A 540 62.08 49.45 37.07
N ARG A 541 61.84 49.44 38.38
CA ARG A 541 61.04 48.52 39.25
C ARG A 541 59.77 49.26 39.80
N PRO A 542 58.94 48.77 40.78
CA PRO A 542 58.45 47.42 41.18
C PRO A 542 56.91 47.45 41.60
N PRO A 543 56.37 46.72 42.63
CA PRO A 543 55.47 45.56 42.45
C PRO A 543 54.21 45.52 43.38
N ALA A 544 53.43 44.44 43.35
CA ALA A 544 52.62 43.86 44.46
C ALA A 544 51.82 42.65 43.89
N GLU A 545 51.53 41.53 44.55
CA GLU A 545 52.03 40.80 45.72
C GLU A 545 51.37 39.40 45.60
N LYS A 546 52.06 38.34 46.01
CA LYS A 546 51.53 36.98 46.17
C LYS A 546 51.85 36.56 47.60
N GLU A 547 50.90 35.99 48.30
CA GLU A 547 51.07 35.07 49.44
C GLU A 547 49.67 34.50 49.75
N GLU A 548 49.44 33.34 50.36
CA GLU A 548 50.12 32.05 50.46
C GLU A 548 49.07 31.10 51.11
N ARG A 549 49.34 29.81 51.03
CA ARG A 549 48.62 28.64 51.54
C ARG A 549 48.17 28.75 53.01
N LEU A 550 47.22 27.88 53.41
CA LEU A 550 47.47 26.75 54.33
C LEU A 550 46.18 25.95 54.64
N ARG A 551 46.31 24.61 54.64
CA ARG A 551 45.48 23.65 55.40
C ARG A 551 46.12 23.44 56.78
N PRO A 552 45.36 23.04 57.81
CA PRO A 552 45.38 21.64 58.32
C PRO A 552 43.95 21.18 58.72
N GLU A 553 43.50 19.93 58.60
CA GLU A 553 43.89 18.61 59.14
C GLU A 553 43.53 18.34 60.63
N VAL A 554 42.86 17.18 60.82
CA VAL A 554 42.73 16.28 61.99
C VAL A 554 41.46 16.31 62.88
N SER A 555 40.82 15.12 62.92
CA SER A 555 39.74 14.52 63.76
C SER A 555 40.10 14.46 65.28
N PRO A 556 39.41 13.74 66.24
CA PRO A 556 38.50 12.57 66.14
C PRO A 556 37.31 12.44 67.15
N GLU A 557 36.46 11.40 66.92
CA GLU A 557 35.77 10.44 67.84
C GLU A 557 34.93 10.93 69.07
N HIS A 558 33.87 10.27 69.61
CA HIS A 558 33.34 8.90 69.60
C HIS A 558 31.89 8.85 70.20
N GLU A 559 31.18 7.71 70.00
CA GLU A 559 30.17 7.04 70.89
C GLU A 559 28.76 7.65 71.11
N GLU A 560 27.66 6.92 71.38
CA GLU A 560 27.16 5.53 71.22
C GLU A 560 25.68 5.56 71.72
N ALA A 561 24.80 4.66 71.25
CA ALA A 561 23.82 3.93 72.09
C ALA A 561 22.72 3.23 71.27
N GLU A 562 22.42 2.02 71.74
CA GLU A 562 21.59 0.95 71.17
C GLU A 562 20.07 1.15 71.33
N ALA A 563 19.28 0.37 70.57
CA ALA A 563 18.39 -0.64 71.17
C ALA A 563 17.72 -1.53 70.09
N ARG A 564 17.96 -2.84 70.17
CA ARG A 564 17.06 -3.90 69.69
C ARG A 564 16.00 -4.19 70.76
N PRO A 565 14.94 -4.94 70.43
CA PRO A 565 14.95 -6.33 70.89
C PRO A 565 14.48 -7.35 69.84
N ARG A 566 14.86 -8.61 70.09
CA ARG A 566 14.49 -9.86 69.42
C ARG A 566 14.05 -10.84 70.50
N ALA A 567 12.96 -11.58 70.31
CA ALA A 567 12.59 -12.87 70.93
C ALA A 567 11.12 -13.19 70.55
N GLU A 568 10.61 -14.40 70.39
CA GLU A 568 11.12 -15.77 70.30
C GLU A 568 9.93 -16.68 69.91
N ALA A 569 10.22 -17.93 69.58
CA ALA A 569 9.40 -18.91 68.89
C ALA A 569 8.27 -19.59 69.70
N ALA A 570 7.31 -20.20 68.99
CA ALA A 570 6.63 -21.43 69.41
C ALA A 570 6.34 -22.35 68.21
N ARG A 571 6.89 -23.57 68.29
CA ARG A 571 6.47 -24.82 67.59
C ARG A 571 5.17 -25.33 68.27
N ARG A 572 4.34 -26.28 67.84
CA ARG A 572 4.40 -27.49 66.97
C ARG A 572 2.97 -28.10 66.86
N GLU A 573 2.85 -29.21 66.12
CA GLU A 573 1.75 -30.21 66.03
C GLU A 573 0.76 -30.04 64.86
N THR A 574 0.39 -31.02 64.02
CA THR A 574 0.81 -32.41 63.71
C THR A 574 0.06 -32.81 62.42
N GLU A 575 0.62 -33.73 61.61
CA GLU A 575 -0.03 -34.34 60.44
C GLU A 575 -1.30 -35.17 60.79
N PRO A 576 -2.11 -35.61 59.81
CA PRO A 576 -1.80 -36.91 59.19
C PRO A 576 -1.99 -37.00 57.66
N ARG A 577 -1.12 -37.78 57.03
CA ARG A 577 -1.29 -38.53 55.75
C ARG A 577 -1.92 -39.92 56.06
N PRO A 578 -2.18 -40.85 55.12
CA PRO A 578 -2.54 -40.83 53.68
C PRO A 578 -3.79 -41.77 53.43
N PRO A 579 -4.08 -42.45 52.27
CA PRO A 579 -3.20 -43.35 51.51
C PRO A 579 -3.24 -43.21 49.96
N ALA A 580 -2.23 -43.85 49.35
CA ALA A 580 -2.04 -44.06 47.93
C ALA A 580 -2.88 -45.23 47.41
N VAL A 581 -3.26 -45.21 46.12
CA VAL A 581 -3.62 -46.41 45.34
C VAL A 581 -3.09 -46.30 43.90
N GLU A 582 -2.12 -47.17 43.65
CA GLU A 582 -1.84 -48.03 42.48
C GLU A 582 -1.81 -47.47 41.05
N ILE A 583 -0.59 -47.55 40.50
CA ILE A 583 -0.23 -47.53 39.08
C ILE A 583 -0.49 -48.95 38.53
N ILE A 584 -1.30 -49.05 37.46
CA ILE A 584 -1.42 -50.26 36.64
C ILE A 584 -0.86 -49.95 35.24
N PRO A 585 0.15 -50.70 34.75
CA PRO A 585 0.69 -50.54 33.40
C PRO A 585 -0.09 -51.39 32.38
N PRO A 586 -0.28 -50.93 31.13
CA PRO A 586 -0.68 -51.83 30.05
C PRO A 586 0.55 -52.45 29.33
N PRO A 587 0.39 -53.66 28.76
CA PRO A 587 1.50 -54.56 28.44
C PRO A 587 2.11 -54.37 27.03
N VAL A 588 3.34 -54.83 26.88
CA VAL A 588 4.08 -54.99 25.62
C VAL A 588 3.94 -56.42 25.10
N LYS A 589 3.49 -56.61 23.86
CA LYS A 589 3.79 -57.69 22.88
C LYS A 589 3.24 -57.23 21.51
N GLU A 590 3.71 -57.53 20.31
CA GLU A 590 4.82 -58.27 19.69
C GLU A 590 4.83 -57.80 18.20
N LYS A 591 5.96 -57.93 17.48
CA LYS A 591 6.08 -57.52 16.06
C LYS A 591 5.85 -58.68 15.07
N VAL A 592 5.53 -58.27 13.82
CA VAL A 592 5.88 -58.84 12.47
C VAL A 592 4.77 -59.69 11.77
N PRO A 593 4.61 -59.79 10.41
CA PRO A 593 5.16 -59.09 9.21
C PRO A 593 4.12 -58.55 8.16
N ARG A 594 4.64 -57.88 7.12
CA ARG A 594 4.00 -57.36 5.87
C ARG A 594 3.54 -58.43 4.86
N LYS A 595 2.53 -58.12 4.01
CA LYS A 595 2.41 -58.45 2.55
C LYS A 595 1.18 -57.75 1.86
N PRO A 596 1.02 -57.70 0.50
CA PRO A 596 1.25 -56.49 -0.31
C PRO A 596 0.10 -56.00 -1.25
N LYS A 597 0.27 -54.76 -1.78
CA LYS A 597 -0.34 -54.09 -2.98
C LYS A 597 -1.89 -53.95 -3.00
N ILE A 598 -2.44 -52.78 -3.37
CA ILE A 598 -2.70 -52.35 -4.76
C ILE A 598 -2.92 -50.82 -4.80
N ARG A 599 -2.34 -50.15 -5.80
CA ARG A 599 -2.69 -48.77 -6.21
C ARG A 599 -3.90 -48.81 -7.14
N PRO A 600 -4.85 -47.89 -7.02
CA PRO A 600 -5.55 -47.34 -8.17
C PRO A 600 -4.88 -46.03 -8.58
N GLU A 601 -4.56 -45.98 -9.85
CA GLU A 601 -4.10 -44.84 -10.61
C GLU A 601 -5.26 -43.82 -10.66
N LEU A 602 -5.14 -42.69 -9.96
CA LEU A 602 -6.01 -41.53 -10.19
C LEU A 602 -5.12 -40.31 -10.44
N GLU A 603 -5.08 -39.96 -11.72
CA GLU A 603 -4.89 -38.63 -12.28
C GLU A 603 -3.86 -37.70 -11.61
N ARG A 604 -2.72 -37.58 -12.28
CA ARG A 604 -1.77 -36.48 -12.11
C ARG A 604 -2.48 -35.14 -12.41
N LEU A 605 -3.12 -34.56 -11.41
CA LEU A 605 -3.44 -33.15 -11.40
C LEU A 605 -2.11 -32.36 -11.36
N PRO A 606 -1.93 -31.35 -12.23
CA PRO A 606 -0.74 -30.52 -12.21
C PRO A 606 -0.66 -29.82 -10.85
N ARG A 607 0.51 -29.94 -10.19
CA ARG A 607 0.80 -29.27 -8.92
C ARG A 607 0.32 -27.83 -8.99
N ALA A 608 -0.58 -27.46 -8.08
CA ALA A 608 -0.98 -26.08 -7.87
C ALA A 608 0.26 -25.20 -7.84
N ARG A 609 0.30 -24.19 -8.72
CA ARG A 609 1.33 -23.15 -8.70
C ARG A 609 1.40 -22.61 -7.28
N LYS A 610 2.58 -22.60 -6.66
CA LYS A 610 2.80 -21.91 -5.38
C LYS A 610 2.28 -20.48 -5.56
N SER A 611 1.35 -20.04 -4.70
CA SER A 611 0.85 -18.67 -4.74
C SER A 611 2.02 -17.69 -4.60
N GLU A 612 1.98 -16.56 -5.30
CA GLU A 612 3.01 -15.51 -5.22
C GLU A 612 3.24 -15.07 -3.76
N ARG A 613 2.20 -15.18 -2.91
CA ARG A 613 2.25 -15.09 -1.43
C ARG A 613 3.34 -15.97 -0.80
N LYS A 614 3.38 -17.27 -1.12
CA LYS A 614 4.34 -18.20 -0.53
C LYS A 614 5.76 -17.94 -1.03
N VAL A 615 5.90 -17.39 -2.24
CA VAL A 615 7.20 -17.03 -2.82
C VAL A 615 7.75 -15.76 -2.19
N ILE A 616 6.90 -14.78 -1.90
CA ILE A 616 7.30 -13.54 -1.23
C ILE A 616 7.57 -13.79 0.26
N GLU A 617 6.74 -14.60 0.92
CA GLU A 617 6.93 -14.99 2.32
C GLU A 617 8.18 -15.88 2.48
N GLU A 618 8.39 -16.89 1.62
CA GLU A 618 9.63 -17.69 1.60
C GLU A 618 10.86 -16.81 1.29
N ARG A 619 10.76 -15.79 0.42
CA ARG A 619 11.88 -14.91 0.08
C ARG A 619 12.25 -13.94 1.21
N ILE A 620 11.26 -13.41 1.93
CA ILE A 620 11.49 -12.52 3.07
C ILE A 620 11.97 -13.32 4.27
N GLU A 621 11.40 -14.49 4.55
CA GLU A 621 11.86 -15.38 5.61
C GLU A 621 13.28 -15.90 5.34
N PHE A 622 13.63 -16.08 4.06
CA PHE A 622 14.99 -16.39 3.62
C PHE A 622 15.94 -15.20 3.82
N GLU A 623 15.59 -13.98 3.41
CA GLU A 623 16.39 -12.77 3.65
C GLU A 623 16.56 -12.49 5.17
N GLU A 624 15.50 -12.69 5.97
CA GLU A 624 15.52 -12.57 7.44
C GLU A 624 16.40 -13.65 8.09
N SER A 625 16.36 -14.90 7.59
CA SER A 625 17.21 -15.99 8.07
C SER A 625 18.67 -15.83 7.66
N GLU A 626 18.96 -15.24 6.50
CA GLU A 626 20.32 -14.90 6.08
C GLU A 626 20.91 -13.79 6.97
N GLN A 627 20.11 -12.78 7.31
CA GLN A 627 20.49 -11.73 8.25
C GLN A 627 20.76 -12.27 9.67
N GLU A 628 19.92 -13.17 10.18
CA GLU A 628 20.12 -13.82 11.49
C GLU A 628 21.39 -14.70 11.49
N ALA A 629 21.66 -15.42 10.40
CA ALA A 629 22.87 -16.24 10.26
C ALA A 629 24.15 -15.39 10.21
N LEU A 630 24.12 -14.23 9.55
CA LEU A 630 25.27 -13.33 9.45
C LEU A 630 25.60 -12.63 10.77
N ILE A 631 24.58 -12.22 11.53
CA ILE A 631 24.77 -11.64 12.87
C ILE A 631 25.35 -12.69 13.82
N ALA A 632 24.89 -13.95 13.75
CA ALA A 632 25.43 -15.04 14.55
C ALA A 632 26.90 -15.39 14.19
N ILE A 633 27.31 -15.18 12.93
CA ILE A 633 28.70 -15.34 12.50
C ILE A 633 29.55 -14.19 13.02
N LYS A 634 29.08 -12.94 12.89
CA LYS A 634 29.79 -11.74 13.38
C LYS A 634 29.97 -11.75 14.90
N ALA A 635 28.93 -12.15 15.65
CA ALA A 635 29.03 -12.32 17.10
C ALA A 635 30.04 -13.42 17.50
N LYS A 636 30.19 -14.48 16.69
CA LYS A 636 31.23 -15.49 16.90
C LYS A 636 32.62 -15.00 16.51
N GLU A 637 32.74 -14.20 15.46
CA GLU A 637 34.01 -13.59 15.04
C GLU A 637 34.49 -12.54 16.06
N GLU A 638 33.58 -11.77 16.67
CA GLU A 638 33.91 -10.83 17.75
C GLU A 638 34.31 -11.56 19.05
N VAL A 639 33.59 -12.61 19.46
CA VAL A 639 34.01 -13.44 20.61
C VAL A 639 35.35 -14.14 20.35
N ALA A 640 35.58 -14.62 19.11
CA ALA A 640 36.87 -15.19 18.74
C ALA A 640 38.00 -14.14 18.67
N ALA A 641 37.70 -12.92 18.22
CA ALA A 641 38.66 -11.81 18.20
C ALA A 641 38.99 -11.32 19.61
N GLU A 642 38.02 -11.29 20.52
CA GLU A 642 38.22 -10.99 21.94
C GLU A 642 38.99 -12.10 22.65
N GLU A 643 38.75 -13.38 22.35
CA GLU A 643 39.56 -14.49 22.87
C GLU A 643 41.01 -14.44 22.35
N VAL A 644 41.21 -14.05 21.09
CA VAL A 644 42.55 -13.88 20.50
C VAL A 644 43.26 -12.63 21.05
N ALA A 645 42.54 -11.54 21.28
CA ALA A 645 43.07 -10.32 21.91
C ALA A 645 43.43 -10.58 23.39
N ALA A 646 42.59 -11.29 24.14
CA ALA A 646 42.86 -11.71 25.51
C ALA A 646 44.00 -12.73 25.61
N ALA A 647 44.20 -13.56 24.57
CA ALA A 647 45.35 -14.47 24.47
C ALA A 647 46.64 -13.76 24.05
N ALA A 648 46.55 -12.63 23.34
CA ALA A 648 47.68 -11.78 22.99
C ALA A 648 48.17 -10.95 24.20
N GLU A 649 47.25 -10.43 25.02
CA GLU A 649 47.60 -9.72 26.27
C GLU A 649 48.21 -10.62 27.35
N LYS A 650 47.94 -11.94 27.31
CA LYS A 650 48.53 -12.92 28.25
C LYS A 650 49.90 -13.45 27.85
N LYS A 651 50.49 -13.01 26.72
CA LYS A 651 51.81 -13.47 26.24
C LYS A 651 53.00 -12.56 26.59
N GLU A 652 52.79 -11.47 27.33
CA GLU A 652 53.87 -10.73 28.00
C GLU A 652 53.93 -11.09 29.50
N LYS A 653 54.46 -12.29 29.81
CA LYS A 653 55.20 -12.68 31.04
C LYS A 653 55.59 -14.17 30.95
N PRO A 654 56.77 -14.57 31.46
CA PRO A 654 57.29 -15.93 31.27
C PRO A 654 56.60 -16.98 32.15
N ALA A 655 56.76 -18.23 31.73
CA ALA A 655 55.99 -19.43 32.05
C ALA A 655 56.09 -20.01 33.47
N GLU A 656 55.03 -20.69 33.90
CA GLU A 656 55.12 -21.95 34.66
C GLU A 656 53.90 -22.86 34.37
N GLU A 657 54.13 -24.17 34.29
CA GLU A 657 53.23 -25.23 33.81
C GLU A 657 52.07 -25.57 34.76
N ILE A 658 50.95 -26.10 34.22
CA ILE A 658 50.27 -27.37 34.63
C ILE A 658 49.05 -27.67 33.69
N LYS A 659 48.85 -28.96 33.39
CA LYS A 659 47.85 -29.58 32.49
C LYS A 659 46.42 -29.75 33.11
N PRO A 660 45.37 -30.09 32.31
CA PRO A 660 43.96 -29.81 32.62
C PRO A 660 43.17 -30.99 33.26
N PRO A 661 41.87 -30.79 33.58
CA PRO A 661 40.89 -31.63 32.88
C PRO A 661 39.60 -30.95 32.40
N VAL A 662 39.07 -31.61 31.36
CA VAL A 662 37.84 -31.52 30.58
C VAL A 662 36.55 -31.60 31.40
N VAL A 663 35.51 -30.80 31.04
CA VAL A 663 34.13 -31.24 30.76
C VAL A 663 33.46 -30.25 29.79
N SER A 664 33.19 -30.66 28.55
CA SER A 664 32.30 -29.96 27.63
C SER A 664 30.96 -30.69 27.56
N GLU A 665 29.92 -30.11 28.16
CA GLU A 665 28.54 -30.49 27.84
C GLU A 665 28.17 -29.89 26.48
N LYS A 666 27.71 -30.74 25.55
CA LYS A 666 27.15 -30.31 24.27
C LYS A 666 25.71 -29.84 24.48
N PRO A 667 25.31 -28.63 24.03
CA PRO A 667 23.92 -28.27 23.91
C PRO A 667 23.27 -28.96 22.70
N THR A 668 22.03 -29.38 22.89
CA THR A 668 21.16 -30.07 21.93
C THR A 668 20.79 -29.17 20.74
N PHE A 669 21.18 -29.61 19.54
CA PHE A 669 20.77 -29.01 18.27
C PHE A 669 19.32 -29.38 17.91
N SER A 670 18.65 -28.52 17.14
CA SER A 670 17.44 -28.92 16.42
C SER A 670 17.84 -29.74 15.18
N LEU A 671 17.06 -30.80 14.87
CA LEU A 671 17.29 -31.76 13.77
C LEU A 671 17.48 -31.12 12.38
N PHE A 672 17.07 -29.86 12.21
CA PHE A 672 17.20 -29.13 10.95
C PHE A 672 18.61 -28.55 10.77
N ALA A 673 19.22 -28.05 11.84
CA ALA A 673 20.56 -27.46 11.82
C ALA A 673 21.65 -28.53 11.63
N GLU A 674 21.46 -29.76 12.12
CA GLU A 674 22.34 -30.89 11.80
C GLU A 674 22.24 -31.30 10.32
N LYS A 675 21.03 -31.29 9.74
CA LYS A 675 20.84 -31.58 8.31
C LYS A 675 21.48 -30.52 7.42
N LEU A 676 21.36 -29.24 7.78
CA LEU A 676 21.98 -28.14 7.02
C LEU A 676 23.51 -28.21 7.07
N LYS A 677 24.08 -28.53 8.24
CA LYS A 677 25.52 -28.74 8.41
C LYS A 677 26.03 -29.92 7.58
N SER A 678 25.28 -31.04 7.56
CA SER A 678 25.63 -32.20 6.73
C SER A 678 25.56 -31.93 5.22
N ALA A 679 24.67 -31.02 4.81
CA ALA A 679 24.49 -30.64 3.41
C ALA A 679 25.59 -29.67 2.94
N LEU A 680 26.07 -28.79 3.82
CA LEU A 680 27.17 -27.88 3.56
C LEU A 680 28.52 -28.61 3.54
N GLU A 681 28.78 -29.53 4.48
CA GLU A 681 30.00 -30.35 4.48
C GLU A 681 30.11 -31.29 3.27
N LYS A 682 28.97 -31.76 2.74
CA LYS A 682 28.93 -32.52 1.47
C LYS A 682 29.21 -31.67 0.24
N LYS A 683 28.97 -30.36 0.31
CA LYS A 683 29.21 -29.43 -0.80
C LYS A 683 30.67 -29.01 -0.89
N GLU A 684 31.39 -28.97 0.24
CA GLU A 684 32.83 -28.69 0.28
C GLU A 684 33.70 -29.90 -0.12
N LYS A 685 33.30 -31.12 0.22
CA LYS A 685 34.05 -32.34 -0.17
C LYS A 685 33.93 -32.72 -1.65
N GLY A 686 33.05 -32.07 -2.41
CA GLY A 686 32.91 -32.26 -3.86
C GLY A 686 33.71 -31.27 -4.72
N LYS A 687 34.52 -30.39 -4.11
CA LYS A 687 35.32 -29.36 -4.78
C LYS A 687 36.83 -29.45 -4.50
N LYS A 688 37.34 -30.62 -4.13
CA LYS A 688 38.78 -30.93 -4.17
C LYS A 688 39.05 -32.01 -5.20
#